data_AF-A0A3M1A8V5-F1
#
_entry.id   AF-A0A3M1A8V5-F1
#
_cell.length_a   1.000
_cell.length_b   1.000
_cell.length_c   1.000
_cell.angle_alpha   90.00
_cell.angle_beta   90.00
_cell.angle_gamma   90.00
#
_symmetry.space_group_name_H-M   'P 1'
#
loop_
_entity.id
_entity.type
_entity.pdbx_description
1 polymer ?
#
loop_
_entity_poly.entity_id
_entity_poly.type
_entity_poly.pdbx_seq_one_letter_code
_entity_poly.pdbx_strand_id
1 'polypeptide(L)'
;MATIVLSAVGAAAGAAVGGSVLGLSSVVIGQAVGATLGRWVDQQILGLGSEVVETGKVEQFRLTGASEGVPVARAHGRVRVSGQVIWATQFKETVTTTTSGSGKGTGPQVTETTYSYSISLALALCAGEITRVGRVWADGMEVDRGTLNMRFYRGTETQAPDPKIEAIQGAGNAPAYRGIAYVVLEDLQLAPFGNRVPQLTFEVIRPEQPGQEVPEIARGTRGVALVPGTGEYALATSVVHYDNGPGDLRAANLNSTAGVTDFLASWNALRDELPNCNSASLVVSWFGDDLRAGECSLRPKVEQVEADGQEMPWLVSGLSRAQAQAVPYSGDAPVYGGTPADAAVMEAITHMRADGAHVTFYPFILMEQMEGNTLTDPWTGEVGQPSLPWRGRITTSLAPGVSGSPDGTAAAEQEVAAFFGSAQVSDFSVSGGLVVYTGPEEWSYRRFILHYAHLCAAAGGVDAFCIGSEMRGLTQIRGAANSFPAVQKLIELAADVRTILGPQTKIGYAADWSEYFGYHPQDGSGDVFFHLDPLWADANIDFIGIDNYMPLSDWRDGRDHADAHWGSIYNLDYLKANVAGGEGYDWYYHAPEAEAIQRRTPIEDTAYGEHWVFRYKDIRGWWSNPHHERLGGVRQATPTVWVPESKPIWFTEFGCAAVDKGTNEPNKFLDPKSSESSLPKYSNGKRDDYIQMQYLRAVTSFWGDPANNPVSSVYGGPMIDMERAHVWAWDTRPYPFFPARDDLWADAENYAHGHWINGRASSRSLAEVVREICAGAGVAEVDVTRLHGLVRGYWLTDLTSARADLQPLMLAHGFDAVEREGVLEFITRGGRVDHVVGREVFA
;
A
#
# COMPACT_ATOMS: atom_id res chain seq x y z
N MET A 1 19.77 -13.95 20.89
CA MET A 1 19.63 -14.98 19.81
C MET A 1 20.79 -15.99 19.75
N ALA A 2 22.02 -15.63 20.15
CA ALA A 2 23.16 -16.54 20.17
C ALA A 2 22.99 -17.72 21.15
N THR A 3 22.32 -17.50 22.30
CA THR A 3 21.92 -18.54 23.28
C THR A 3 21.22 -19.72 22.62
N ILE A 4 20.34 -19.43 21.65
CA ILE A 4 19.45 -20.40 20.99
C ILE A 4 20.21 -21.21 19.95
N VAL A 5 20.99 -20.53 19.10
CA VAL A 5 21.83 -21.18 18.07
C VAL A 5 22.89 -22.04 18.75
N LEU A 6 23.54 -21.54 19.81
CA LEU A 6 24.54 -22.30 20.56
C LEU A 6 23.94 -23.40 21.42
N SER A 7 22.71 -23.24 21.95
CA SER A 7 22.01 -24.33 22.66
C SER A 7 21.55 -25.43 21.70
N ALA A 8 21.10 -25.07 20.50
CA ALA A 8 20.68 -26.02 19.47
C ALA A 8 21.89 -26.78 18.88
N VAL A 9 22.99 -26.06 18.61
CA VAL A 9 24.27 -26.66 18.18
C VAL A 9 24.90 -27.49 19.29
N GLY A 10 24.82 -27.04 20.55
CA GLY A 10 25.29 -27.79 21.72
C GLY A 10 24.48 -29.06 22.00
N ALA A 11 23.16 -29.03 21.80
CA ALA A 11 22.30 -30.21 21.87
C ALA A 11 22.56 -31.20 20.74
N ALA A 12 22.83 -30.71 19.52
CA ALA A 12 23.20 -31.54 18.38
C ALA A 12 24.61 -32.15 18.51
N ALA A 13 25.58 -31.39 19.04
CA ALA A 13 26.94 -31.87 19.28
C ALA A 13 27.02 -32.86 20.47
N GLY A 14 26.21 -32.65 21.51
CA GLY A 14 26.09 -33.57 22.65
C GLY A 14 25.49 -34.93 22.29
N ALA A 15 24.73 -35.01 21.19
CA ALA A 15 24.21 -36.27 20.64
C ALA A 15 25.25 -37.06 19.83
N ALA A 16 26.33 -36.41 19.37
CA ALA A 16 27.31 -37.00 18.46
C ALA A 16 28.57 -37.56 19.13
N VAL A 17 28.82 -37.27 20.43
CA VAL A 17 30.04 -37.69 21.13
C VAL A 17 29.73 -38.46 22.42
N GLY A 18 29.61 -39.79 22.30
CA GLY A 18 30.14 -40.75 23.27
C GLY A 18 29.35 -41.10 24.54
N GLY A 19 28.62 -42.23 24.48
CA GLY A 19 28.73 -43.39 25.37
C GLY A 19 28.98 -43.23 26.88
N SER A 20 27.91 -43.46 27.66
CA SER A 20 27.85 -44.24 28.92
C SER A 20 29.10 -44.37 29.82
N VAL A 21 29.32 -43.45 30.77
CA VAL A 21 29.91 -43.74 32.10
C VAL A 21 29.38 -42.73 33.13
N LEU A 22 28.65 -43.21 34.15
CA LEU A 22 28.23 -42.52 35.40
C LEU A 22 26.99 -41.59 35.40
N GLY A 23 25.80 -42.10 35.06
CA GLY A 23 24.57 -41.91 35.86
C GLY A 23 23.98 -40.50 36.11
N LEU A 24 24.42 -39.45 35.43
CA LEU A 24 23.81 -38.11 35.44
C LEU A 24 23.57 -37.69 33.99
N SER A 25 22.34 -37.28 33.66
CA SER A 25 21.90 -37.00 32.29
C SER A 25 22.63 -35.80 31.67
N SER A 26 23.32 -36.05 30.56
CA SER A 26 24.08 -35.07 29.75
C SER A 26 23.23 -33.95 29.13
N VAL A 27 21.90 -34.07 29.18
CA VAL A 27 20.95 -33.02 28.75
C VAL A 27 20.99 -31.80 29.70
N VAL A 28 21.25 -32.01 30.99
CA VAL A 28 21.25 -30.94 32.00
C VAL A 28 22.52 -30.09 31.93
N ILE A 29 23.65 -30.67 31.50
CA ILE A 29 24.93 -29.95 31.38
C ILE A 29 24.98 -29.13 30.08
N GLY A 30 24.44 -29.65 28.97
CA GLY A 30 24.37 -28.91 27.69
C GLY A 30 23.47 -27.66 27.75
N GLN A 31 22.36 -27.72 28.49
CA GLN A 31 21.46 -26.57 28.70
C GLN A 31 22.08 -25.50 29.60
N ALA A 32 22.83 -25.88 30.64
CA ALA A 32 23.51 -24.94 31.53
C ALA A 32 24.66 -24.18 30.83
N VAL A 33 25.40 -24.84 29.92
CA VAL A 33 26.49 -24.21 29.15
C VAL A 33 25.95 -23.31 28.03
N GLY A 34 24.85 -23.68 27.37
CA GLY A 34 24.20 -22.83 26.35
C GLY A 34 23.58 -21.54 26.94
N ALA A 35 22.95 -21.64 28.12
CA ALA A 35 22.37 -20.49 28.81
C ALA A 35 23.41 -19.53 29.42
N THR A 36 24.60 -20.02 29.76
CA THR A 36 25.72 -19.20 30.23
C THR A 36 26.48 -18.52 29.09
N LEU A 37 26.71 -19.21 27.96
CA LEU A 37 27.31 -18.61 26.77
C LEU A 37 26.39 -17.59 26.09
N GLY A 38 25.09 -17.84 26.05
CA GLY A 38 24.15 -16.88 25.48
C GLY A 38 23.99 -15.62 26.32
N ARG A 39 23.96 -15.74 27.66
CA ARG A 39 24.07 -14.59 28.57
C ARG A 39 25.38 -13.84 28.36
N TRP A 40 26.49 -14.54 28.14
CA TRP A 40 27.78 -13.92 27.86
C TRP A 40 27.76 -13.10 26.56
N VAL A 41 27.17 -13.60 25.47
CA VAL A 41 27.03 -12.84 24.22
C VAL A 41 26.08 -11.65 24.38
N ASP A 42 24.92 -11.83 25.00
CA ASP A 42 23.98 -10.74 25.25
C ASP A 42 24.61 -9.66 26.16
N GLN A 43 25.45 -10.06 27.13
CA GLN A 43 26.23 -9.17 27.99
C GLN A 43 27.36 -8.48 27.23
N GLN A 44 27.97 -9.12 26.24
CA GLN A 44 28.95 -8.46 25.37
C GLN A 44 28.30 -7.44 24.43
N ILE A 45 27.06 -7.68 23.97
CA ILE A 45 26.31 -6.75 23.10
C ILE A 45 25.74 -5.56 23.91
N LEU A 46 25.26 -5.79 25.13
CA LEU A 46 24.73 -4.75 26.01
C LEU A 46 25.84 -4.00 26.79
N GLY A 47 27.05 -4.57 26.87
CA GLY A 47 28.21 -3.97 27.51
C GLY A 47 28.20 -4.06 29.04
N LEU A 48 29.08 -3.29 29.69
CA LEU A 48 29.29 -3.29 31.15
C LEU A 48 28.20 -2.53 31.95
N GLY A 49 27.15 -2.03 31.31
CA GLY A 49 26.20 -1.08 31.91
C GLY A 49 25.27 -1.68 32.97
N SER A 50 24.62 -2.81 32.70
CA SER A 50 23.75 -3.49 33.66
C SER A 50 23.67 -5.00 33.40
N GLU A 51 23.37 -5.78 34.44
CA GLU A 51 23.16 -7.23 34.29
C GLU A 51 22.02 -7.54 33.32
N VAL A 52 22.29 -8.49 32.43
CA VAL A 52 21.32 -9.07 31.49
C VAL A 52 20.26 -9.84 32.29
N VAL A 53 19.00 -9.42 32.20
CA VAL A 53 17.88 -10.17 32.81
C VAL A 53 17.62 -11.41 31.95
N GLU A 54 17.18 -12.53 32.55
CA GLU A 54 16.75 -13.69 31.77
C GLU A 54 15.53 -13.31 30.93
N THR A 55 15.65 -13.38 29.60
CA THR A 55 14.61 -13.01 28.64
C THR A 55 14.41 -14.07 27.57
N GLY A 56 13.15 -14.25 27.11
CA GLY A 56 12.86 -14.85 25.81
C GLY A 56 13.08 -16.36 25.68
N LYS A 57 12.48 -17.18 26.56
CA LYS A 57 12.26 -18.59 26.21
C LYS A 57 11.29 -18.63 25.03
N VAL A 58 11.83 -18.80 23.82
CA VAL A 58 11.01 -18.96 22.62
C VAL A 58 10.22 -20.26 22.75
N GLU A 59 8.90 -20.16 22.92
CA GLU A 59 8.04 -21.32 22.80
C GLU A 59 8.04 -21.80 21.35
N GLN A 60 8.81 -22.86 21.07
CA GLN A 60 8.76 -23.56 19.77
C GLN A 60 7.41 -24.26 19.56
N PHE A 61 6.70 -24.56 20.65
CA PHE A 61 5.37 -25.17 20.66
C PHE A 61 4.37 -24.19 21.28
N ARG A 62 3.56 -23.54 20.44
CA ARG A 62 2.47 -22.68 20.89
C ARG A 62 1.25 -23.56 21.15
N LEU A 63 0.90 -23.73 22.42
CA LEU A 63 -0.26 -24.53 22.83
C LEU A 63 -1.36 -23.63 23.36
N THR A 64 -2.60 -23.92 22.99
CA THR A 64 -3.79 -23.34 23.59
C THR A 64 -3.88 -23.81 25.05
N GLY A 65 -3.82 -22.87 25.99
CA GLY A 65 -3.97 -23.15 27.41
C GLY A 65 -5.42 -23.06 27.88
N ALA A 66 -5.72 -23.70 29.02
CA ALA A 66 -7.02 -23.60 29.70
C ALA A 66 -6.89 -23.47 31.23
N SER A 67 -5.67 -23.26 31.74
CA SER A 67 -5.39 -23.11 33.16
C SER A 67 -5.56 -21.67 33.64
N GLU A 68 -6.04 -21.51 34.87
CA GLU A 68 -5.98 -20.23 35.57
C GLU A 68 -4.52 -19.88 35.96
N GLY A 69 -4.22 -18.59 36.08
CA GLY A 69 -2.88 -18.09 36.46
C GLY A 69 -1.91 -17.87 35.29
N VAL A 70 -2.34 -18.11 34.04
CA VAL A 70 -1.57 -17.74 32.85
C VAL A 70 -1.70 -16.22 32.62
N PRO A 71 -0.59 -15.50 32.40
CA PRO A 71 -0.63 -14.07 32.10
C PRO A 71 -1.42 -13.72 30.85
N VAL A 72 -1.96 -12.50 30.81
CA VAL A 72 -2.53 -11.95 29.59
C VAL A 72 -1.40 -11.58 28.63
N ALA A 73 -1.42 -12.14 27.43
CA ALA A 73 -0.43 -11.83 26.42
C ALA A 73 -0.54 -10.38 25.92
N ARG A 74 0.58 -9.76 25.61
CA ARG A 74 0.65 -8.48 24.87
C ARG A 74 1.26 -8.72 23.50
N ALA A 75 0.69 -8.09 22.48
CA ALA A 75 1.13 -8.22 21.10
C ALA A 75 1.41 -6.83 20.50
N HIS A 76 2.39 -6.72 19.63
CA HIS A 76 2.66 -5.52 18.85
C HIS A 76 2.91 -5.95 17.41
N GLY A 77 2.21 -5.34 16.47
CA GLY A 77 2.26 -5.70 15.06
C GLY A 77 1.52 -6.98 14.72
N ARG A 78 2.02 -7.72 13.73
CA ARG A 78 1.44 -8.97 13.23
C ARG A 78 2.17 -10.17 13.84
N VAL A 79 1.47 -10.92 14.69
CA VAL A 79 2.03 -12.08 15.42
C VAL A 79 1.07 -13.26 15.40
N ARG A 80 1.61 -14.48 15.31
CA ARG A 80 0.81 -15.69 15.51
C ARG A 80 0.81 -16.05 17.00
N VAL A 81 -0.35 -15.97 17.63
CA VAL A 81 -0.54 -16.22 19.07
C VAL A 81 -1.28 -17.53 19.32
N SER A 82 -0.98 -18.19 20.44
CA SER A 82 -1.88 -19.18 21.02
C SER A 82 -2.97 -18.47 21.82
N GLY A 83 -4.22 -18.91 21.64
CA GLY A 83 -5.31 -18.43 22.48
C GLY A 83 -5.28 -19.08 23.86
N GLN A 84 -5.84 -18.42 24.87
CA GLN A 84 -6.12 -18.99 26.19
C GLN A 84 -7.64 -19.18 26.33
N VAL A 85 -8.09 -20.39 26.65
CA VAL A 85 -9.52 -20.66 26.88
C VAL A 85 -9.97 -19.89 28.13
N ILE A 86 -10.95 -19.00 27.96
CA ILE A 86 -11.56 -18.20 29.03
C ILE A 86 -13.02 -18.61 29.31
N TRP A 87 -13.63 -19.32 28.38
CA TRP A 87 -14.98 -19.88 28.52
C TRP A 87 -15.15 -21.07 27.58
N ALA A 88 -15.90 -22.08 28.02
CA ALA A 88 -16.24 -23.23 27.19
C ALA A 88 -17.58 -23.84 27.65
N THR A 89 -18.35 -24.40 26.72
CA THR A 89 -19.51 -25.24 27.05
C THR A 89 -19.08 -26.67 27.37
N GLN A 90 -20.01 -27.48 27.86
CA GLN A 90 -19.87 -28.93 27.80
C GLN A 90 -19.92 -29.41 26.33
N PHE A 91 -19.35 -30.59 26.05
CA PHE A 91 -19.46 -31.22 24.73
C PHE A 91 -20.91 -31.58 24.42
N LYS A 92 -21.35 -31.28 23.21
CA LYS A 92 -22.65 -31.70 22.66
C LYS A 92 -22.45 -32.88 21.73
N GLU A 93 -23.01 -34.04 22.09
CA GLU A 93 -22.96 -35.26 21.30
C GLU A 93 -24.10 -35.29 20.26
N THR A 94 -23.79 -35.69 19.03
CA THR A 94 -24.75 -35.97 17.96
C THR A 94 -24.54 -37.41 17.50
N VAL A 95 -25.62 -38.20 17.51
CA VAL A 95 -25.61 -39.61 17.13
C VAL A 95 -26.35 -39.77 15.80
N THR A 96 -25.64 -40.24 14.76
CA THR A 96 -26.20 -40.50 13.44
C THR A 96 -26.22 -42.00 13.18
N THR A 97 -27.40 -42.57 12.94
CA THR A 97 -27.58 -43.99 12.66
C THR A 97 -27.99 -44.19 11.21
N THR A 98 -27.13 -44.84 10.41
CA THR A 98 -27.37 -45.13 8.99
C THR A 98 -27.56 -46.62 8.80
N THR A 99 -28.73 -47.03 8.30
CA THR A 99 -29.01 -48.43 7.96
C THR A 99 -28.91 -48.61 6.45
N SER A 100 -27.90 -49.35 5.99
CA SER A 100 -27.74 -49.69 4.58
C SER A 100 -28.31 -51.07 4.28
N GLY A 101 -29.13 -51.15 3.22
CA GLY A 101 -29.74 -52.38 2.73
C GLY A 101 -29.35 -52.66 1.28
N SER A 102 -28.94 -53.89 0.99
CA SER A 102 -28.75 -54.35 -0.39
C SER A 102 -30.09 -54.33 -1.13
N GLY A 103 -30.15 -53.69 -2.31
CA GLY A 103 -31.34 -53.56 -3.17
C GLY A 103 -31.93 -54.87 -3.70
N LYS A 104 -31.54 -56.03 -3.16
CA LYS A 104 -32.14 -57.35 -3.41
C LYS A 104 -32.51 -58.03 -2.09
N GLY A 105 -33.44 -57.45 -1.34
CA GLY A 105 -34.41 -58.08 -0.41
C GLY A 105 -34.02 -59.16 0.61
N THR A 106 -32.79 -59.67 0.69
CA THR A 106 -32.45 -60.87 1.49
C THR A 106 -31.07 -60.85 2.17
N GLY A 107 -30.35 -59.72 2.18
CA GLY A 107 -29.07 -59.57 2.91
C GLY A 107 -29.23 -58.92 4.29
N PRO A 108 -28.34 -59.20 5.26
CA PRO A 108 -28.38 -58.59 6.60
C PRO A 108 -28.24 -57.06 6.52
N GLN A 109 -29.12 -56.34 7.22
CA GLN A 109 -29.02 -54.88 7.36
C GLN A 109 -27.82 -54.52 8.21
N VAL A 110 -26.90 -53.74 7.66
CA VAL A 110 -25.78 -53.18 8.41
C VAL A 110 -26.23 -51.82 8.93
N THR A 111 -26.35 -51.71 10.25
CA THR A 111 -26.61 -50.45 10.94
C THR A 111 -25.29 -49.87 11.42
N GLU A 112 -24.87 -48.75 10.84
CA GLU A 112 -23.68 -48.00 11.24
C GLU A 112 -24.11 -46.83 12.12
N THR A 113 -23.58 -46.75 13.35
CA THR A 113 -23.84 -45.63 14.27
C THR A 113 -22.56 -44.81 14.39
N THR A 114 -22.62 -43.52 14.02
CA THR A 114 -21.50 -42.58 14.08
C THR A 114 -21.76 -41.54 15.15
N TYR A 115 -20.76 -41.27 15.98
CA TYR A 115 -20.79 -40.24 17.02
C TYR A 115 -19.96 -39.04 16.56
N SER A 116 -20.54 -37.84 16.61
CA SER A 116 -19.84 -36.58 16.42
C SER A 116 -20.07 -35.65 17.61
N TYR A 117 -19.09 -34.78 17.88
CA TYR A 117 -19.13 -33.86 19.01
C TYR A 117 -18.96 -32.42 18.53
N SER A 118 -19.62 -31.49 19.21
CA SER A 118 -19.37 -30.06 19.07
C SER A 118 -19.21 -29.35 20.41
N ILE A 119 -18.56 -28.18 20.38
CA ILE A 119 -18.31 -27.36 21.56
C ILE A 119 -18.31 -25.87 21.19
N SER A 120 -18.78 -25.00 22.09
CA SER A 120 -18.54 -23.57 22.00
C SER A 120 -17.40 -23.16 22.93
N LEU A 121 -16.49 -22.31 22.45
CA LEU A 121 -15.27 -21.91 23.15
C LEU A 121 -15.08 -20.39 23.01
N ALA A 122 -14.53 -19.74 24.02
CA ALA A 122 -13.96 -18.41 23.92
C ALA A 122 -12.46 -18.44 24.25
N LEU A 123 -11.66 -17.82 23.39
CA LEU A 123 -10.20 -17.82 23.41
C LEU A 123 -9.71 -16.38 23.51
N ALA A 124 -9.12 -16.00 24.65
CA ALA A 124 -8.41 -14.73 24.79
C ALA A 124 -7.12 -14.75 23.97
N LEU A 125 -6.84 -13.67 23.24
CA LEU A 125 -5.70 -13.56 22.33
C LEU A 125 -4.62 -12.65 22.91
N CYS A 126 -4.97 -11.40 23.23
CA CYS A 126 -4.06 -10.43 23.83
C CYS A 126 -4.80 -9.24 24.44
N ALA A 127 -4.06 -8.44 25.21
CA ALA A 127 -4.53 -7.15 25.73
C ALA A 127 -4.53 -6.05 24.66
N GLY A 128 -5.46 -5.11 24.81
CA GLY A 128 -5.61 -3.92 23.97
C GLY A 128 -6.38 -4.17 22.68
N GLU A 129 -6.62 -3.09 21.94
CA GLU A 129 -7.40 -3.12 20.72
C GLU A 129 -6.57 -3.72 19.56
N ILE A 130 -7.11 -4.74 18.90
CA ILE A 130 -6.55 -5.29 17.65
C ILE A 130 -7.46 -4.99 16.47
N THR A 131 -6.87 -4.84 15.29
CA THR A 131 -7.63 -4.49 14.08
C THR A 131 -8.16 -5.71 13.36
N ARG A 132 -7.44 -6.84 13.42
CA ARG A 132 -7.81 -8.05 12.67
C ARG A 132 -7.30 -9.33 13.33
N VAL A 133 -8.12 -10.38 13.21
CA VAL A 133 -7.65 -11.77 13.27
C VAL A 133 -7.56 -12.27 11.84
N GLY A 134 -6.34 -12.47 11.34
CA GLY A 134 -6.05 -12.93 9.98
C GLY A 134 -6.21 -14.44 9.87
N ARG A 135 -5.16 -15.14 9.46
CA ARG A 135 -5.17 -16.60 9.30
C ARG A 135 -5.34 -17.34 10.63
N VAL A 136 -5.96 -18.52 10.55
CA VAL A 136 -6.19 -19.41 11.70
C VAL A 136 -5.64 -20.78 11.37
N TRP A 137 -4.98 -21.40 12.36
CA TRP A 137 -4.47 -22.75 12.23
C TRP A 137 -5.02 -23.64 13.34
N ALA A 138 -5.48 -24.84 12.94
CA ALA A 138 -5.89 -25.91 13.83
C ALA A 138 -4.90 -27.07 13.72
N ASP A 139 -4.28 -27.46 14.84
CA ASP A 139 -3.25 -28.51 14.92
C ASP A 139 -2.09 -28.31 13.92
N GLY A 140 -1.75 -27.04 13.65
CA GLY A 140 -0.66 -26.66 12.75
C GLY A 140 -1.08 -26.45 11.29
N MET A 141 -2.25 -26.94 10.88
CA MET A 141 -2.77 -26.77 9.52
C MET A 141 -3.64 -25.52 9.42
N GLU A 142 -3.46 -24.76 8.34
CA GLU A 142 -4.28 -23.58 8.08
C GLU A 142 -5.70 -24.01 7.73
N VAL A 143 -6.69 -23.34 8.31
CA VAL A 143 -8.11 -23.64 8.12
C VAL A 143 -8.85 -22.39 7.66
N ASP A 144 -9.89 -22.61 6.86
CA ASP A 144 -10.78 -21.53 6.45
C ASP A 144 -11.58 -21.03 7.67
N ARG A 145 -11.48 -19.71 7.92
CA ARG A 145 -12.19 -19.01 8.99
C ARG A 145 -13.70 -19.14 8.88
N GLY A 146 -14.24 -19.20 7.66
CA GLY A 146 -15.67 -19.34 7.41
C GLY A 146 -16.25 -20.64 7.99
N THR A 147 -15.43 -21.69 8.03
CA THR A 147 -15.85 -23.00 8.57
C THR A 147 -15.88 -23.07 10.10
N LEU A 148 -15.28 -22.08 10.78
CA LEU A 148 -15.10 -22.10 12.24
C LEU A 148 -16.27 -21.48 13.02
N ASN A 149 -17.25 -20.88 12.34
CA ASN A 149 -18.37 -20.13 12.96
C ASN A 149 -17.87 -19.19 14.07
N MET A 150 -16.93 -18.33 13.67
CA MET A 150 -16.10 -17.55 14.57
C MET A 150 -16.62 -16.11 14.70
N ARG A 151 -16.77 -15.62 15.93
CA ARG A 151 -16.94 -14.19 16.23
C ARG A 151 -15.70 -13.63 16.88
N PHE A 152 -15.29 -12.45 16.45
CA PHE A 152 -14.10 -11.78 16.93
C PHE A 152 -14.47 -10.48 17.67
N TYR A 153 -13.86 -10.28 18.83
CA TYR A 153 -13.98 -9.10 19.68
C TYR A 153 -12.64 -8.36 19.73
N ARG A 154 -12.65 -7.08 19.34
CA ARG A 154 -11.44 -6.27 19.12
C ARG A 154 -10.63 -5.99 20.38
N GLY A 155 -11.19 -6.14 21.57
CA GLY A 155 -10.55 -5.77 22.82
C GLY A 155 -10.73 -4.30 23.18
N THR A 156 -11.80 -3.65 22.69
CA THR A 156 -12.09 -2.27 23.07
C THR A 156 -12.59 -2.20 24.52
N GLU A 157 -12.45 -1.03 25.14
CA GLU A 157 -13.02 -0.76 26.46
C GLU A 157 -14.56 -0.68 26.43
N THR A 158 -15.15 -0.57 25.25
CA THR A 158 -16.60 -0.39 25.05
C THR A 158 -17.33 -1.66 24.60
N GLN A 159 -16.62 -2.75 24.32
CA GLN A 159 -17.24 -3.97 23.79
C GLN A 159 -18.27 -4.57 24.76
N ALA A 160 -19.31 -5.19 24.19
CA ALA A 160 -20.39 -5.85 24.92
C ALA A 160 -20.09 -7.36 25.11
N PRO A 161 -20.78 -8.03 26.05
CA PRO A 161 -20.71 -9.48 26.19
C PRO A 161 -21.09 -10.23 24.91
N ASP A 162 -20.51 -11.42 24.70
CA ASP A 162 -20.89 -12.26 23.57
C ASP A 162 -22.28 -12.88 23.76
N PRO A 163 -23.16 -12.84 22.72
CA PRO A 163 -24.54 -13.30 22.85
C PRO A 163 -24.68 -14.81 23.09
N LYS A 164 -23.75 -15.65 22.60
CA LYS A 164 -23.77 -17.10 22.88
C LYS A 164 -23.32 -17.38 24.30
N ILE A 165 -22.31 -16.67 24.80
CA ILE A 165 -21.90 -16.75 26.20
C ILE A 165 -23.08 -16.30 27.09
N GLU A 166 -23.71 -15.18 26.79
CA GLU A 166 -24.85 -14.66 27.55
C GLU A 166 -26.07 -15.56 27.49
N ALA A 167 -26.36 -16.18 26.34
CA ALA A 167 -27.45 -17.14 26.21
C ALA A 167 -27.28 -18.37 27.11
N ILE A 168 -26.02 -18.80 27.35
CA ILE A 168 -25.72 -19.97 28.19
C ILE A 168 -25.59 -19.58 29.67
N GLN A 169 -24.96 -18.45 29.99
CA GLN A 169 -24.73 -18.00 31.38
C GLN A 169 -25.95 -17.26 31.98
N GLY A 170 -26.87 -16.80 31.13
CA GLY A 170 -27.99 -15.94 31.51
C GLY A 170 -27.68 -14.45 31.32
N ALA A 171 -28.72 -13.68 31.01
CA ALA A 171 -28.62 -12.24 30.77
C ALA A 171 -27.96 -11.52 31.96
N GLY A 172 -26.96 -10.68 31.68
CA GLY A 172 -26.20 -9.94 32.69
C GLY A 172 -25.16 -10.76 33.47
N ASN A 173 -25.06 -12.08 33.25
CA ASN A 173 -24.06 -12.94 33.88
C ASN A 173 -22.85 -13.22 32.99
N ALA A 174 -22.85 -12.78 31.72
CA ALA A 174 -21.71 -12.91 30.83
C ALA A 174 -20.76 -11.71 30.96
N PRO A 175 -19.45 -11.95 31.17
CA PRO A 175 -18.47 -10.88 31.14
C PRO A 175 -18.29 -10.33 29.71
N ALA A 176 -17.99 -9.02 29.63
CA ALA A 176 -17.68 -8.34 28.37
C ALA A 176 -16.19 -8.40 27.98
N TYR A 177 -15.33 -8.90 28.88
CA TYR A 177 -13.87 -9.00 28.69
C TYR A 177 -13.22 -7.71 28.11
N ARG A 178 -13.64 -6.53 28.58
CA ARG A 178 -13.14 -5.23 28.10
C ARG A 178 -11.62 -5.14 28.21
N GLY A 179 -11.00 -4.53 27.21
CA GLY A 179 -9.53 -4.43 27.11
C GLY A 179 -8.83 -5.73 26.68
N ILE A 180 -9.56 -6.82 26.44
CA ILE A 180 -9.02 -8.11 25.96
C ILE A 180 -9.63 -8.43 24.60
N ALA A 181 -8.77 -8.60 23.60
CA ALA A 181 -9.17 -9.15 22.32
C ALA A 181 -9.37 -10.66 22.47
N TYR A 182 -10.54 -11.16 22.06
CA TYR A 182 -10.88 -12.58 22.16
C TYR A 182 -11.73 -13.03 20.98
N VAL A 183 -11.77 -14.34 20.80
CA VAL A 183 -12.53 -15.01 19.74
C VAL A 183 -13.49 -16.00 20.37
N VAL A 184 -14.73 -16.03 19.89
CA VAL A 184 -15.72 -17.07 20.23
C VAL A 184 -15.90 -17.98 19.03
N LEU A 185 -15.75 -19.28 19.24
CA LEU A 185 -16.09 -20.33 18.30
C LEU A 185 -17.40 -20.95 18.74
N GLU A 186 -18.42 -20.88 17.90
CA GLU A 186 -19.74 -21.39 18.23
C GLU A 186 -20.01 -22.75 17.57
N ASP A 187 -20.31 -23.75 18.40
CA ASP A 187 -20.67 -25.11 17.97
C ASP A 187 -19.61 -25.74 17.03
N LEU A 188 -18.32 -25.51 17.33
CA LEU A 188 -17.18 -26.02 16.58
C LEU A 188 -17.27 -27.54 16.47
N GLN A 189 -17.28 -28.04 15.23
CA GLN A 189 -17.35 -29.48 14.95
C GLN A 189 -15.99 -30.12 15.21
N LEU A 190 -15.96 -31.17 16.05
CA LEU A 190 -14.71 -31.82 16.47
C LEU A 190 -14.36 -33.07 15.65
N ALA A 191 -15.31 -33.59 14.87
CA ALA A 191 -15.08 -34.76 14.03
C ALA A 191 -13.87 -34.60 13.08
N PRO A 192 -13.67 -33.46 12.38
CA PRO A 192 -12.49 -33.23 11.55
C PRO A 192 -11.17 -33.27 12.32
N PHE A 193 -11.21 -33.02 13.64
CA PHE A 193 -10.06 -32.94 14.53
C PHE A 193 -9.91 -34.18 15.42
N GLY A 194 -10.52 -35.31 15.03
CA GLY A 194 -10.45 -36.57 15.77
C GLY A 194 -11.24 -36.55 17.08
N ASN A 195 -12.35 -35.80 17.14
CA ASN A 195 -13.24 -35.66 18.29
C ASN A 195 -12.54 -35.12 19.56
N ARG A 196 -11.49 -34.30 19.40
CA ARG A 196 -10.88 -33.50 20.46
C ARG A 196 -10.88 -32.03 20.09
N VAL A 197 -10.73 -31.17 21.10
CA VAL A 197 -10.48 -29.75 20.85
C VAL A 197 -9.11 -29.62 20.15
N PRO A 198 -9.04 -29.01 18.95
CA PRO A 198 -7.78 -28.78 18.26
C PRO A 198 -6.97 -27.70 18.96
N GLN A 199 -5.65 -27.73 18.76
CA GLN A 199 -4.77 -26.64 19.16
C GLN A 199 -4.95 -25.49 18.18
N LEU A 200 -5.48 -24.37 18.66
CA LEU A 200 -5.82 -23.22 17.82
C LEU A 200 -4.82 -22.10 18.02
N THR A 201 -4.32 -21.60 16.90
CA THR A 201 -3.45 -20.43 16.86
C THR A 201 -3.96 -19.43 15.83
N PHE A 202 -3.75 -18.15 16.11
CA PHE A 202 -4.39 -17.05 15.38
C PHE A 202 -3.35 -16.03 14.96
N GLU A 203 -3.41 -15.56 13.72
CA GLU A 203 -2.66 -14.39 13.28
C GLU A 203 -3.38 -13.15 13.81
N VAL A 204 -2.78 -12.50 14.80
CA VAL A 204 -3.27 -11.28 15.42
C VAL A 204 -2.52 -10.09 14.85
N ILE A 205 -3.28 -9.08 14.46
CA ILE A 205 -2.79 -7.85 13.87
C ILE A 205 -3.16 -6.72 14.83
N ARG A 206 -2.18 -6.29 15.62
CA ARG A 206 -2.29 -5.24 16.64
C ARG A 206 -1.41 -4.05 16.27
N PRO A 207 -1.89 -3.14 15.39
CA PRO A 207 -1.18 -1.93 15.04
C PRO A 207 -1.25 -0.92 16.18
N GLU A 208 -1.04 0.36 15.91
CA GLU A 208 -1.10 1.42 16.91
C GLU A 208 -2.43 1.43 17.67
N GLN A 209 -2.34 1.71 18.98
CA GLN A 209 -3.53 1.89 19.81
C GLN A 209 -4.20 3.23 19.45
N PRO A 210 -5.54 3.34 19.56
CA PRO A 210 -6.24 4.60 19.27
C PRO A 210 -5.73 5.76 20.14
N GLY A 211 -5.77 6.98 19.60
CA GLY A 211 -5.47 8.20 20.36
C GLY A 211 -3.99 8.58 20.46
N GLN A 212 -3.11 7.91 19.72
CA GLN A 212 -1.75 8.41 19.52
C GLN A 212 -1.75 9.78 18.81
N GLU A 213 -0.84 10.67 19.21
CA GLU A 213 -0.73 12.03 18.67
C GLU A 213 -0.41 12.04 17.18
N VAL A 214 0.59 11.24 16.77
CA VAL A 214 0.94 11.03 15.36
C VAL A 214 0.57 9.61 14.99
N PRO A 215 -0.52 9.40 14.23
CA PRO A 215 -0.93 8.05 13.82
C PRO A 215 0.14 7.40 12.94
N GLU A 216 0.24 6.07 13.01
CA GLU A 216 1.09 5.28 12.11
C GLU A 216 0.28 4.89 10.86
N ILE A 217 0.74 3.91 10.07
CA ILE A 217 0.14 3.61 8.77
C ILE A 217 -1.34 3.16 8.92
N ALA A 218 -1.65 2.30 9.89
CA ALA A 218 -2.97 1.68 9.98
C ALA A 218 -4.10 2.69 10.23
N ARG A 219 -3.88 3.65 11.11
CA ARG A 219 -4.87 4.68 11.49
C ARG A 219 -4.63 6.01 10.81
N GLY A 220 -3.44 6.26 10.27
CA GLY A 220 -3.10 7.48 9.53
C GLY A 220 -3.58 7.46 8.08
N THR A 221 -3.76 6.28 7.50
CA THR A 221 -4.20 6.11 6.11
C THR A 221 -5.73 6.25 6.00
N ARG A 222 -6.19 7.20 5.19
CA ARG A 222 -7.62 7.47 4.94
C ARG A 222 -8.12 7.05 3.56
N GLY A 223 -7.21 6.93 2.60
CA GLY A 223 -7.49 6.34 1.30
C GLY A 223 -6.28 5.59 0.73
N VAL A 224 -6.54 4.66 -0.19
CA VAL A 224 -5.50 3.90 -0.89
C VAL A 224 -5.78 3.78 -2.38
N ALA A 225 -4.74 3.62 -3.19
CA ALA A 225 -4.86 3.19 -4.57
C ALA A 225 -4.83 1.66 -4.67
N LEU A 226 -5.80 1.08 -5.37
CA LEU A 226 -5.93 -0.37 -5.58
C LEU A 226 -5.17 -0.77 -6.85
N VAL A 227 -4.13 -1.57 -6.66
CA VAL A 227 -3.23 -2.07 -7.71
C VAL A 227 -3.35 -3.60 -7.84
N PRO A 228 -2.89 -4.25 -8.93
CA PRO A 228 -2.06 -3.75 -10.03
C PRO A 228 -2.82 -2.96 -11.12
N GLY A 229 -4.16 -2.91 -11.08
CA GLY A 229 -4.98 -2.35 -12.16
C GLY A 229 -5.05 -3.23 -13.42
N THR A 230 -4.41 -4.39 -13.37
CA THR A 230 -4.41 -5.46 -14.38
C THR A 230 -4.81 -6.80 -13.75
N GLY A 231 -4.95 -7.83 -14.59
CA GLY A 231 -5.46 -9.15 -14.25
C GLY A 231 -6.91 -9.28 -14.67
N GLU A 232 -7.15 -10.11 -15.68
CA GLU A 232 -8.43 -10.22 -16.41
C GLU A 232 -9.66 -10.43 -15.51
N TYR A 233 -9.50 -11.20 -14.42
CA TYR A 233 -10.54 -11.47 -13.43
C TYR A 233 -10.14 -11.08 -12.01
N ALA A 234 -9.07 -10.29 -11.85
CA ALA A 234 -8.49 -9.95 -10.55
C ALA A 234 -9.39 -9.08 -9.68
N LEU A 235 -10.39 -8.41 -10.27
CA LEU A 235 -11.38 -7.58 -9.58
C LEU A 235 -12.71 -8.31 -9.32
N ALA A 236 -12.87 -9.54 -9.82
CA ALA A 236 -14.13 -10.26 -9.67
C ALA A 236 -14.36 -10.73 -8.22
N THR A 237 -15.60 -10.58 -7.77
CA THR A 237 -16.13 -11.09 -6.50
C THR A 237 -16.72 -12.49 -6.66
N SER A 238 -17.07 -12.87 -7.89
CA SER A 238 -17.45 -14.22 -8.30
C SER A 238 -16.22 -15.05 -8.69
N VAL A 239 -16.26 -16.36 -8.41
CA VAL A 239 -15.18 -17.27 -8.81
C VAL A 239 -15.28 -17.52 -10.32
N VAL A 240 -14.17 -17.39 -11.02
CA VAL A 240 -14.08 -17.63 -12.46
C VAL A 240 -13.13 -18.80 -12.71
N HIS A 241 -13.55 -19.76 -13.53
CA HIS A 241 -12.74 -20.92 -13.90
C HIS A 241 -12.35 -20.90 -15.38
N TYR A 242 -11.12 -21.36 -15.64
CA TYR A 242 -10.70 -21.80 -16.95
C TYR A 242 -11.01 -23.29 -17.11
N ASP A 243 -11.53 -23.67 -18.28
CA ASP A 243 -11.76 -25.06 -18.69
C ASP A 243 -10.60 -25.55 -19.55
N ASN A 244 -9.77 -26.42 -18.99
CA ASN A 244 -8.66 -27.05 -19.70
C ASN A 244 -9.03 -28.43 -20.26
N GLY A 245 -10.31 -28.82 -20.19
CA GLY A 245 -10.84 -30.10 -20.62
C GLY A 245 -11.45 -30.94 -19.49
N PRO A 246 -11.92 -32.17 -19.79
CA PRO A 246 -12.72 -32.97 -18.87
C PRO A 246 -12.04 -33.22 -17.52
N GLY A 247 -12.55 -32.55 -16.48
CA GLY A 247 -12.10 -32.71 -15.09
C GLY A 247 -10.97 -31.77 -14.64
N ASP A 248 -10.50 -30.87 -15.49
CA ASP A 248 -9.50 -29.84 -15.14
C ASP A 248 -10.13 -28.44 -15.17
N LEU A 249 -10.69 -28.03 -14.03
CA LEU A 249 -11.20 -26.69 -13.79
C LEU A 249 -10.23 -25.95 -12.88
N ARG A 250 -9.56 -24.92 -13.43
CA ARG A 250 -8.62 -24.09 -12.68
C ARG A 250 -9.26 -22.74 -12.36
N ALA A 251 -9.37 -22.40 -11.08
CA ALA A 251 -9.80 -21.07 -10.68
C ALA A 251 -8.77 -20.01 -11.12
N ALA A 252 -9.26 -18.93 -11.72
CA ALA A 252 -8.43 -17.81 -12.17
C ALA A 252 -8.10 -16.84 -11.03
N ASN A 253 -9.03 -16.67 -10.09
CA ASN A 253 -9.03 -15.60 -9.08
C ASN A 253 -9.27 -16.11 -7.64
N LEU A 254 -8.96 -17.38 -7.35
CA LEU A 254 -9.03 -17.96 -6.01
C LEU A 254 -7.69 -18.62 -5.71
N ASN A 255 -6.77 -17.83 -5.17
CA ASN A 255 -5.37 -18.24 -4.97
C ASN A 255 -4.95 -18.26 -3.49
N SER A 256 -5.92 -18.17 -2.55
CA SER A 256 -5.71 -18.16 -1.10
C SER A 256 -6.57 -19.20 -0.35
N THR A 257 -6.22 -19.45 0.91
CA THR A 257 -6.97 -20.31 1.86
C THR A 257 -8.20 -19.62 2.45
N ALA A 258 -8.49 -18.37 2.07
CA ALA A 258 -9.58 -17.57 2.64
C ALA A 258 -10.99 -18.01 2.19
N GLY A 259 -11.09 -18.94 1.23
CA GLY A 259 -12.38 -19.47 0.75
C GLY A 259 -13.19 -18.48 -0.09
N VAL A 260 -12.62 -17.35 -0.48
CA VAL A 260 -13.23 -16.28 -1.31
C VAL A 260 -12.26 -15.86 -2.41
N THR A 261 -12.74 -15.08 -3.39
CA THR A 261 -11.88 -14.56 -4.46
C THR A 261 -10.76 -13.67 -3.91
N ASP A 262 -9.69 -13.53 -4.69
CA ASP A 262 -8.51 -12.76 -4.35
C ASP A 262 -8.87 -11.30 -3.99
N PHE A 263 -9.73 -10.66 -4.79
CA PHE A 263 -10.24 -9.32 -4.52
C PHE A 263 -10.94 -9.22 -3.17
N LEU A 264 -11.88 -10.12 -2.88
CA LEU A 264 -12.62 -10.12 -1.60
C LEU A 264 -11.68 -10.38 -0.41
N ALA A 265 -10.73 -11.31 -0.56
CA ALA A 265 -9.76 -11.61 0.48
C ALA A 265 -8.89 -10.38 0.80
N SER A 266 -8.42 -9.66 -0.23
CA SER A 266 -7.61 -8.46 -0.04
C SER A 266 -8.43 -7.24 0.41
N TRP A 267 -9.65 -7.05 -0.11
CA TRP A 267 -10.56 -5.98 0.30
C TRP A 267 -10.94 -6.12 1.78
N ASN A 268 -11.32 -7.32 2.22
CA ASN A 268 -11.59 -7.57 3.64
C ASN A 268 -10.35 -7.30 4.51
N ALA A 269 -9.15 -7.64 4.01
CA ALA A 269 -7.91 -7.31 4.70
C ALA A 269 -7.69 -5.79 4.81
N LEU A 270 -7.96 -5.03 3.76
CA LEU A 270 -7.87 -3.56 3.75
C LEU A 270 -8.79 -2.97 4.82
N ARG A 271 -10.07 -3.35 4.79
CA ARG A 271 -11.10 -2.81 5.69
C ARG A 271 -10.84 -3.15 7.15
N ASP A 272 -10.31 -4.34 7.40
CA ASP A 272 -9.93 -4.76 8.74
C ASP A 272 -8.64 -4.08 9.22
N GLU A 273 -7.59 -4.01 8.39
CA GLU A 273 -6.25 -3.55 8.79
C GLU A 273 -6.10 -2.02 8.80
N LEU A 274 -6.87 -1.30 7.98
CA LEU A 274 -6.88 0.16 7.88
C LEU A 274 -8.24 0.73 8.35
N PRO A 275 -8.52 0.78 9.66
CA PRO A 275 -9.86 1.11 10.18
C PRO A 275 -10.38 2.50 9.83
N ASN A 276 -9.50 3.43 9.44
CA ASN A 276 -9.86 4.79 9.04
C ASN A 276 -9.89 4.99 7.52
N CYS A 277 -9.60 3.95 6.73
CA CYS A 277 -9.55 4.03 5.28
C CYS A 277 -10.95 3.87 4.68
N ASN A 278 -11.53 4.98 4.23
CA ASN A 278 -12.88 5.02 3.68
C ASN A 278 -12.92 5.40 2.19
N SER A 279 -11.78 5.67 1.55
CA SER A 279 -11.71 5.91 0.11
C SER A 279 -10.74 4.98 -0.58
N ALA A 280 -11.08 4.55 -1.79
CA ALA A 280 -10.23 3.73 -2.62
C ALA A 280 -10.24 4.24 -4.06
N SER A 281 -9.04 4.42 -4.62
CA SER A 281 -8.83 4.70 -6.04
C SER A 281 -8.72 3.37 -6.78
N LEU A 282 -9.72 3.03 -7.61
CA LEU A 282 -9.75 1.79 -8.38
C LEU A 282 -9.02 2.02 -9.72
N VAL A 283 -7.80 1.52 -9.79
CA VAL A 283 -6.96 1.59 -11.00
C VAL A 283 -7.41 0.53 -11.99
N VAL A 284 -7.63 0.89 -13.26
CA VAL A 284 -7.95 -0.06 -14.33
C VAL A 284 -7.24 0.33 -15.63
N SER A 285 -6.45 -0.60 -16.17
CA SER A 285 -5.46 -0.29 -17.22
C SER A 285 -5.84 -0.75 -18.62
N TRP A 286 -5.61 0.11 -19.62
CA TRP A 286 -5.42 -0.26 -21.04
C TRP A 286 -3.95 -0.09 -21.44
N PHE A 287 -3.59 -0.60 -22.61
CA PHE A 287 -2.20 -0.64 -23.09
C PHE A 287 -1.97 0.33 -24.25
N GLY A 288 -0.89 1.12 -24.15
CA GLY A 288 -0.42 2.03 -25.19
C GLY A 288 0.83 1.50 -25.90
N ASP A 289 0.85 1.56 -27.22
CA ASP A 289 1.86 0.91 -28.08
C ASP A 289 2.93 1.86 -28.67
N ASP A 290 2.75 3.17 -28.59
CA ASP A 290 3.69 4.18 -29.12
C ASP A 290 3.75 5.44 -28.22
N LEU A 291 4.93 6.07 -28.09
CA LEU A 291 5.09 7.37 -27.43
C LEU A 291 4.70 8.57 -28.30
N ARG A 292 4.46 8.38 -29.60
CA ARG A 292 4.06 9.45 -30.52
C ARG A 292 2.55 9.53 -30.56
N ALA A 293 1.98 10.65 -30.11
CA ALA A 293 0.55 10.87 -29.94
C ALA A 293 -0.25 10.55 -31.22
N GLY A 294 0.27 10.93 -32.39
CA GLY A 294 -0.38 10.66 -33.68
C GLY A 294 -0.42 9.19 -34.11
N GLU A 295 0.42 8.33 -33.52
CA GLU A 295 0.55 6.90 -33.86
C GLU A 295 0.12 5.98 -32.70
N CYS A 296 0.01 6.51 -31.48
CA CYS A 296 -0.32 5.75 -30.28
C CYS A 296 -1.77 5.26 -30.29
N SER A 297 -1.95 3.96 -30.10
CA SER A 297 -3.24 3.30 -29.98
C SER A 297 -3.39 2.72 -28.56
N LEU A 298 -4.56 2.91 -27.96
CA LEU A 298 -4.89 2.47 -26.61
C LEU A 298 -5.89 1.30 -26.64
N ARG A 299 -5.44 0.11 -26.24
CA ARG A 299 -6.22 -1.12 -26.38
C ARG A 299 -6.33 -1.91 -25.08
N PRO A 300 -7.50 -2.52 -24.80
CA PRO A 300 -7.55 -3.59 -23.82
C PRO A 300 -6.86 -4.84 -24.38
N LYS A 301 -6.15 -5.57 -23.53
CA LYS A 301 -5.40 -6.78 -23.91
C LYS A 301 -5.62 -7.92 -22.92
N VAL A 302 -5.31 -9.13 -23.34
CA VAL A 302 -5.41 -10.36 -22.56
C VAL A 302 -4.02 -10.95 -22.30
N GLU A 303 -3.88 -11.78 -21.28
CA GLU A 303 -2.67 -12.58 -21.06
C GLU A 303 -2.57 -13.64 -22.15
N GLN A 304 -3.68 -14.30 -22.49
CA GLN A 304 -3.74 -15.38 -23.47
C GLN A 304 -5.09 -15.40 -24.21
N VAL A 305 -5.16 -16.07 -25.37
CA VAL A 305 -6.33 -16.01 -26.27
C VAL A 305 -7.10 -17.34 -26.37
N GLU A 306 -6.60 -18.39 -25.75
CA GLU A 306 -7.05 -19.78 -25.91
C GLU A 306 -8.16 -20.18 -24.94
N ALA A 307 -8.03 -19.83 -23.66
CA ALA A 307 -8.96 -20.24 -22.59
C ALA A 307 -9.75 -19.04 -22.09
N ASP A 308 -11.08 -19.17 -22.00
CA ASP A 308 -11.93 -18.09 -21.50
C ASP A 308 -12.59 -18.47 -20.16
N GLY A 309 -13.08 -17.46 -19.44
CA GLY A 309 -13.77 -17.67 -18.16
C GLY A 309 -15.15 -18.29 -18.40
N GLN A 310 -15.43 -19.44 -17.77
CA GLN A 310 -16.73 -20.11 -17.96
C GLN A 310 -17.90 -19.27 -17.41
N GLU A 311 -17.76 -18.74 -16.21
CA GLU A 311 -18.79 -17.94 -15.53
C GLU A 311 -18.80 -16.48 -16.01
N MET A 312 -17.64 -15.98 -16.43
CA MET A 312 -17.43 -14.60 -16.84
C MET A 312 -16.52 -14.59 -18.08
N PRO A 313 -17.08 -14.73 -19.30
CA PRO A 313 -16.29 -14.57 -20.53
C PRO A 313 -15.65 -13.18 -20.57
N TRP A 314 -14.38 -13.10 -20.97
CA TRP A 314 -13.69 -11.83 -21.02
C TRP A 314 -14.26 -10.95 -22.14
N LEU A 315 -14.69 -9.75 -21.75
CA LEU A 315 -15.18 -8.71 -22.65
C LEU A 315 -14.76 -7.34 -22.11
N VAL A 316 -14.21 -6.49 -22.98
CA VAL A 316 -13.92 -5.08 -22.67
C VAL A 316 -14.29 -4.21 -23.86
N SER A 317 -15.19 -3.24 -23.67
CA SER A 317 -15.62 -2.30 -24.74
C SER A 317 -16.13 -3.03 -26.00
N GLY A 318 -16.81 -4.17 -25.83
CA GLY A 318 -17.30 -5.01 -26.92
C GLY A 318 -16.24 -5.90 -27.60
N LEU A 319 -14.98 -5.85 -27.16
CA LEU A 319 -13.91 -6.74 -27.64
C LEU A 319 -13.93 -8.06 -26.87
N SER A 320 -14.09 -9.18 -27.57
CA SER A 320 -14.00 -10.52 -26.98
C SER A 320 -12.54 -11.00 -26.90
N ARG A 321 -12.27 -12.01 -26.05
CA ARG A 321 -10.94 -12.62 -25.92
C ARG A 321 -10.34 -13.04 -27.26
N ALA A 322 -11.12 -13.70 -28.10
CA ALA A 322 -10.68 -14.21 -29.40
C ALA A 322 -10.26 -13.11 -30.39
N GLN A 323 -10.71 -11.86 -30.17
CA GLN A 323 -10.36 -10.70 -30.99
C GLN A 323 -9.28 -9.83 -30.33
N ALA A 324 -9.01 -10.04 -29.05
CA ALA A 324 -8.04 -9.28 -28.29
C ALA A 324 -6.61 -9.67 -28.64
N GLN A 325 -5.70 -8.73 -28.43
CA GLN A 325 -4.27 -9.00 -28.53
C GLN A 325 -3.75 -9.47 -27.18
N ALA A 326 -2.74 -10.33 -27.21
CA ALA A 326 -1.99 -10.68 -26.01
C ALA A 326 -1.09 -9.51 -25.58
N VAL A 327 -0.91 -9.33 -24.28
CA VAL A 327 0.14 -8.48 -23.69
C VAL A 327 1.52 -9.02 -24.08
N PRO A 328 2.59 -8.20 -24.04
CA PRO A 328 3.95 -8.68 -24.28
C PRO A 328 4.38 -9.76 -23.28
N TYR A 329 5.27 -10.64 -23.75
CA TYR A 329 5.85 -11.73 -22.96
C TYR A 329 7.35 -11.54 -22.75
N SER A 330 7.84 -11.97 -21.60
CA SER A 330 9.26 -12.10 -21.29
C SER A 330 9.54 -13.56 -20.91
N GLY A 331 10.10 -14.32 -21.86
CA GLY A 331 10.13 -15.78 -21.75
C GLY A 331 8.71 -16.35 -21.88
N ASP A 332 8.31 -17.23 -20.96
CA ASP A 332 6.98 -17.84 -20.94
C ASP A 332 5.97 -17.10 -20.05
N ALA A 333 6.36 -15.98 -19.43
CA ALA A 333 5.52 -15.19 -18.54
C ALA A 333 5.07 -13.89 -19.19
N PRO A 334 3.79 -13.49 -19.01
CA PRO A 334 3.33 -12.19 -19.45
C PRO A 334 4.01 -11.09 -18.62
N VAL A 335 4.32 -9.97 -19.26
CA VAL A 335 4.97 -8.82 -18.61
C VAL A 335 4.01 -8.13 -17.63
N TYR A 336 2.75 -7.99 -18.04
CA TYR A 336 1.65 -7.43 -17.26
C TYR A 336 0.51 -8.45 -17.14
N GLY A 337 -0.39 -8.26 -16.17
CA GLY A 337 -1.70 -8.90 -16.27
C GLY A 337 -2.52 -8.29 -17.42
N GLY A 338 -3.56 -8.99 -17.88
CA GLY A 338 -4.48 -8.46 -18.91
C GLY A 338 -5.36 -7.33 -18.37
N THR A 339 -6.06 -6.61 -19.24
CA THR A 339 -7.08 -5.63 -18.81
C THR A 339 -8.19 -6.36 -18.06
N PRO A 340 -8.61 -5.89 -16.86
CA PRO A 340 -9.74 -6.49 -16.16
C PRO A 340 -11.01 -6.47 -17.00
N ALA A 341 -11.75 -7.59 -17.01
CA ALA A 341 -13.03 -7.70 -17.72
C ALA A 341 -14.03 -6.68 -17.17
N ASP A 342 -14.89 -6.14 -18.04
CA ASP A 342 -15.90 -5.15 -17.67
C ASP A 342 -16.79 -5.63 -16.51
N ALA A 343 -17.17 -6.91 -16.52
CA ALA A 343 -17.96 -7.54 -15.45
C ALA A 343 -17.22 -7.57 -14.11
N ALA A 344 -15.92 -7.87 -14.10
CA ALA A 344 -15.11 -7.88 -12.88
C ALA A 344 -15.00 -6.47 -12.27
N VAL A 345 -14.84 -5.44 -13.12
CA VAL A 345 -14.80 -4.04 -12.68
C VAL A 345 -16.13 -3.61 -12.06
N MET A 346 -17.26 -3.95 -12.69
CA MET A 346 -18.59 -3.64 -12.14
C MET A 346 -18.86 -4.34 -10.80
N GLU A 347 -18.45 -5.60 -10.66
CA GLU A 347 -18.56 -6.34 -9.40
C GLU A 347 -17.75 -5.66 -8.28
N ALA A 348 -16.50 -5.26 -8.55
CA ALA A 348 -15.68 -4.54 -7.58
C ALA A 348 -16.32 -3.21 -7.15
N ILE A 349 -16.74 -2.37 -8.11
CA ILE A 349 -17.41 -1.08 -7.82
C ILE A 349 -18.66 -1.31 -6.95
N THR A 350 -19.50 -2.26 -7.35
CA THR A 350 -20.75 -2.58 -6.63
C THR A 350 -20.45 -3.04 -5.20
N HIS A 351 -19.46 -3.91 -5.03
CA HIS A 351 -19.05 -4.43 -3.72
C HIS A 351 -18.50 -3.33 -2.81
N MET A 352 -17.56 -2.53 -3.31
CA MET A 352 -16.93 -1.44 -2.54
C MET A 352 -17.97 -0.42 -2.07
N ARG A 353 -18.92 -0.06 -2.94
CA ARG A 353 -20.01 0.85 -2.59
C ARG A 353 -20.98 0.24 -1.57
N ALA A 354 -21.32 -1.04 -1.72
CA ALA A 354 -22.17 -1.74 -0.76
C ALA A 354 -21.52 -1.82 0.63
N ASP A 355 -20.19 -1.87 0.69
CA ASP A 355 -19.39 -1.82 1.91
C ASP A 355 -19.14 -0.38 2.44
N GLY A 356 -19.70 0.64 1.77
CA GLY A 356 -19.67 2.04 2.18
C GLY A 356 -18.36 2.77 1.88
N ALA A 357 -17.48 2.21 1.05
CA ALA A 357 -16.27 2.90 0.62
C ALA A 357 -16.58 3.91 -0.50
N HIS A 358 -15.87 5.04 -0.47
CA HIS A 358 -15.91 5.99 -1.56
C HIS A 358 -14.97 5.55 -2.69
N VAL A 359 -15.54 5.37 -3.88
CA VAL A 359 -14.82 4.87 -5.05
C VAL A 359 -14.40 6.02 -5.95
N THR A 360 -13.09 6.20 -6.13
CA THR A 360 -12.53 7.02 -7.21
C THR A 360 -12.13 6.09 -8.34
N PHE A 361 -12.72 6.24 -9.53
CA PHE A 361 -12.30 5.46 -10.68
C PHE A 361 -11.09 6.12 -11.35
N TYR A 362 -10.02 5.36 -11.57
CA TYR A 362 -8.74 5.86 -12.07
C TYR A 362 -8.33 5.05 -13.32
N PRO A 363 -8.66 5.55 -14.53
CA PRO A 363 -8.17 4.97 -15.77
C PRO A 363 -6.65 5.11 -15.87
N PHE A 364 -5.97 4.04 -16.27
CA PHE A 364 -4.51 3.98 -16.33
C PHE A 364 -4.02 3.50 -17.70
N ILE A 365 -2.86 3.99 -18.16
CA ILE A 365 -2.21 3.53 -19.39
C ILE A 365 -0.89 2.85 -19.02
N LEU A 366 -0.77 1.58 -19.37
CA LEU A 366 0.50 0.85 -19.33
C LEU A 366 1.12 0.84 -20.72
N MET A 367 2.38 1.24 -20.83
CA MET A 367 3.11 1.22 -22.10
C MET A 367 3.74 -0.15 -22.31
N GLU A 368 3.75 -0.63 -23.56
CA GLU A 368 4.06 -2.03 -23.88
C GLU A 368 5.27 -2.25 -24.81
N GLN A 369 6.01 -1.18 -25.13
CA GLN A 369 7.22 -1.27 -25.92
C GLN A 369 8.22 -2.18 -25.23
N MET A 370 8.76 -3.15 -25.94
CA MET A 370 9.80 -4.06 -25.44
C MET A 370 11.18 -3.65 -25.95
N GLU A 371 12.23 -4.11 -25.27
CA GLU A 371 13.61 -3.95 -25.72
C GLU A 371 13.78 -4.43 -27.18
N GLY A 372 14.48 -3.63 -27.99
CA GLY A 372 14.73 -3.94 -29.41
C GLY A 372 13.59 -3.62 -30.38
N ASN A 373 12.53 -2.90 -29.94
CA ASN A 373 11.51 -2.39 -30.86
C ASN A 373 12.10 -1.43 -31.91
N THR A 374 11.38 -1.27 -33.03
CA THR A 374 11.83 -0.43 -34.16
C THR A 374 11.08 0.89 -34.29
N LEU A 375 10.36 1.31 -33.25
CA LEU A 375 9.61 2.57 -33.25
C LEU A 375 10.58 3.75 -33.15
N THR A 376 10.27 4.87 -33.80
CA THR A 376 11.05 6.10 -33.60
C THR A 376 10.81 6.65 -32.20
N ASP A 377 11.86 6.88 -31.44
CA ASP A 377 11.77 7.53 -30.13
C ASP A 377 11.59 9.04 -30.32
N PRO A 378 10.43 9.62 -29.90
CA PRO A 378 10.20 11.05 -30.08
C PRO A 378 11.17 11.92 -29.28
N TRP A 379 11.79 11.40 -28.22
CA TRP A 379 12.69 12.17 -27.34
C TRP A 379 14.14 12.23 -27.84
N THR A 380 14.53 11.32 -28.74
CA THR A 380 15.88 11.27 -29.31
C THR A 380 15.90 11.42 -30.83
N GLY A 381 14.80 11.11 -31.52
CA GLY A 381 14.69 11.05 -32.97
C GLY A 381 15.26 9.76 -33.60
N GLU A 382 15.82 8.88 -32.77
CA GLU A 382 16.47 7.63 -33.20
C GLU A 382 15.49 6.44 -33.18
N VAL A 383 15.91 5.31 -33.74
CA VAL A 383 15.15 4.06 -33.69
C VAL A 383 15.30 3.38 -32.32
N GLY A 384 14.18 2.96 -31.74
CA GLY A 384 14.07 2.22 -30.49
C GLY A 384 13.51 3.07 -29.36
N GLN A 385 12.19 3.00 -29.14
CA GLN A 385 11.57 3.59 -27.95
C GLN A 385 12.05 2.85 -26.67
N PRO A 386 12.13 3.53 -25.51
CA PRO A 386 12.50 2.88 -24.25
C PRO A 386 11.55 1.72 -23.92
N SER A 387 12.06 0.70 -23.20
CA SER A 387 11.25 -0.46 -22.79
C SER A 387 10.28 -0.08 -21.66
N LEU A 388 9.00 -0.43 -21.79
CA LEU A 388 7.92 -0.15 -20.85
C LEU A 388 8.00 1.28 -20.25
N PRO A 389 7.97 2.32 -21.12
CA PRO A 389 8.18 3.70 -20.71
C PRO A 389 7.01 4.23 -19.87
N TRP A 390 7.23 5.31 -19.14
CA TRP A 390 6.12 6.00 -18.47
C TRP A 390 5.19 6.69 -19.47
N ARG A 391 3.87 6.60 -19.25
CA ARG A 391 2.82 7.22 -20.10
C ARG A 391 2.96 8.74 -20.25
N GLY A 392 3.53 9.41 -19.24
CA GLY A 392 3.81 10.84 -19.30
C GLY A 392 4.87 11.24 -20.34
N ARG A 393 5.50 10.28 -21.01
CA ARG A 393 6.38 10.51 -22.17
C ARG A 393 5.65 10.55 -23.52
N ILE A 394 4.34 10.27 -23.57
CA ILE A 394 3.57 10.42 -24.81
C ILE A 394 3.60 11.89 -25.23
N THR A 395 4.05 12.16 -26.45
CA THR A 395 4.27 13.52 -26.97
C THR A 395 4.11 13.56 -28.48
N THR A 396 4.46 14.67 -29.13
CA THR A 396 4.44 14.79 -30.59
C THR A 396 5.39 13.80 -31.29
N SER A 397 5.31 13.69 -32.62
CA SER A 397 6.16 12.82 -33.45
C SER A 397 7.67 12.99 -33.20
N LEU A 398 8.08 14.21 -32.84
CA LEU A 398 9.34 14.53 -32.17
C LEU A 398 9.03 15.49 -31.01
N ALA A 399 9.53 15.20 -29.81
CA ALA A 399 9.23 15.93 -28.59
C ALA A 399 9.68 17.41 -28.66
N PRO A 400 9.05 18.31 -27.88
CA PRO A 400 9.53 19.69 -27.75
C PRO A 400 11.02 19.74 -27.39
N GLY A 401 11.79 20.61 -28.07
CA GLY A 401 13.24 20.72 -27.91
C GLY A 401 14.06 19.79 -28.80
N VAL A 402 13.44 18.81 -29.47
CA VAL A 402 14.08 17.99 -30.50
C VAL A 402 14.00 18.69 -31.86
N SER A 403 15.09 18.67 -32.62
CA SER A 403 15.15 19.31 -33.94
C SER A 403 14.09 18.74 -34.89
N GLY A 404 13.24 19.62 -35.44
CA GLY A 404 12.15 19.21 -36.32
C GLY A 404 10.83 18.87 -35.60
N SER A 405 10.75 19.09 -34.29
CA SER A 405 9.51 18.97 -33.52
C SER A 405 8.36 19.79 -34.13
N PRO A 406 7.14 19.23 -34.22
CA PRO A 406 5.96 19.97 -34.64
C PRO A 406 5.38 20.84 -33.52
N ASP A 407 5.95 20.84 -32.32
CA ASP A 407 5.53 21.70 -31.21
C ASP A 407 5.45 23.18 -31.63
N GLY A 408 4.37 23.86 -31.23
CA GLY A 408 4.05 25.23 -31.63
C GLY A 408 3.39 25.36 -33.01
N THR A 409 3.02 24.25 -33.67
CA THR A 409 2.46 24.27 -35.04
C THR A 409 1.08 23.61 -35.13
N ALA A 410 0.40 23.81 -36.27
CA ALA A 410 -0.85 23.12 -36.57
C ALA A 410 -0.70 21.60 -36.75
N ALA A 411 0.51 21.09 -36.99
CA ALA A 411 0.76 19.65 -37.06
C ALA A 411 0.66 19.00 -35.68
N ALA A 412 1.16 19.66 -34.62
CA ALA A 412 0.99 19.20 -33.25
C ALA A 412 -0.50 19.11 -32.84
N GLU A 413 -1.32 20.08 -33.27
CA GLU A 413 -2.77 20.04 -33.06
C GLU A 413 -3.43 18.82 -33.72
N GLN A 414 -2.97 18.43 -34.91
CA GLN A 414 -3.48 17.25 -35.63
C GLN A 414 -3.06 15.94 -34.95
N GLU A 415 -1.81 15.84 -34.48
CA GLU A 415 -1.32 14.67 -33.74
C GLU A 415 -2.08 14.47 -32.43
N VAL A 416 -2.33 15.56 -31.69
CA VAL A 416 -3.18 15.52 -30.48
C VAL A 416 -4.61 15.12 -30.82
N ALA A 417 -5.19 15.67 -31.89
CA ALA A 417 -6.53 15.28 -32.33
C ALA A 417 -6.62 13.79 -32.70
N ALA A 418 -5.58 13.24 -33.32
CA ALA A 418 -5.51 11.81 -33.65
C ALA A 418 -5.46 10.92 -32.39
N PHE A 419 -4.66 11.29 -31.39
CA PHE A 419 -4.61 10.58 -30.10
C PHE A 419 -5.96 10.53 -29.39
N PHE A 420 -6.65 11.68 -29.31
CA PHE A 420 -7.97 11.75 -28.69
C PHE A 420 -9.04 11.03 -29.51
N GLY A 421 -8.91 11.00 -30.84
CA GLY A 421 -9.84 10.34 -31.74
C GLY A 421 -11.20 11.03 -31.83
N SER A 422 -12.15 10.34 -32.43
CA SER A 422 -13.46 10.86 -32.82
C SER A 422 -14.65 10.20 -32.12
N ALA A 423 -14.42 9.22 -31.24
CA ALA A 423 -15.46 8.56 -30.45
C ALA A 423 -16.36 9.56 -29.71
N GLN A 424 -17.67 9.32 -29.76
CA GLN A 424 -18.71 10.16 -29.17
C GLN A 424 -19.44 9.44 -28.04
N VAL A 425 -20.08 10.20 -27.15
CA VAL A 425 -20.93 9.64 -26.07
C VAL A 425 -22.00 8.69 -26.61
N SER A 426 -22.58 9.01 -27.77
CA SER A 426 -23.64 8.22 -28.42
C SER A 426 -23.15 6.93 -29.08
N ASP A 427 -21.84 6.73 -29.20
CA ASP A 427 -21.27 5.50 -29.77
C ASP A 427 -21.29 4.33 -28.79
N PHE A 428 -21.62 4.62 -27.51
CA PHE A 428 -21.71 3.66 -26.45
C PHE A 428 -23.17 3.43 -26.05
N SER A 429 -23.51 2.17 -25.80
CA SER A 429 -24.80 1.78 -25.22
C SER A 429 -24.59 0.72 -24.16
N VAL A 430 -25.46 0.70 -23.14
CA VAL A 430 -25.45 -0.31 -22.10
C VAL A 430 -26.61 -1.27 -22.33
N SER A 431 -26.32 -2.56 -22.55
CA SER A 431 -27.32 -3.60 -22.77
C SER A 431 -26.97 -4.86 -22.00
N GLY A 432 -27.89 -5.35 -21.17
CA GLY A 432 -27.66 -6.56 -20.37
C GLY A 432 -26.49 -6.43 -19.39
N GLY A 433 -26.16 -5.20 -18.94
CA GLY A 433 -24.98 -4.93 -18.11
C GLY A 433 -23.66 -4.81 -18.88
N LEU A 434 -23.66 -4.93 -20.21
CA LEU A 434 -22.45 -4.81 -21.03
C LEU A 434 -22.40 -3.45 -21.71
N VAL A 435 -21.22 -2.84 -21.73
CA VAL A 435 -20.94 -1.63 -22.50
C VAL A 435 -20.56 -2.03 -23.93
N VAL A 436 -21.39 -1.64 -24.89
CA VAL A 436 -21.21 -1.95 -26.31
C VAL A 436 -20.81 -0.68 -27.04
N TYR A 437 -19.71 -0.75 -27.79
CA TYR A 437 -19.21 0.32 -28.65
C TYR A 437 -19.54 0.05 -30.12
N THR A 438 -20.15 1.02 -30.80
CA THR A 438 -20.52 0.94 -32.23
C THR A 438 -20.00 2.14 -33.03
N GLY A 439 -19.07 2.90 -32.47
CA GLY A 439 -18.47 4.08 -33.11
C GLY A 439 -17.41 3.73 -34.15
N PRO A 440 -16.59 4.72 -34.57
CA PRO A 440 -15.48 4.53 -35.50
C PRO A 440 -14.50 3.42 -35.05
N GLU A 441 -13.89 2.72 -36.00
CA GLU A 441 -12.89 1.67 -35.73
C GLU A 441 -11.55 2.30 -35.31
N GLU A 442 -11.51 2.84 -34.10
CA GLU A 442 -10.35 3.51 -33.51
C GLU A 442 -10.08 2.99 -32.09
N TRP A 443 -8.84 3.13 -31.64
CA TRP A 443 -8.39 2.78 -30.30
C TRP A 443 -7.79 4.04 -29.67
N SER A 444 -8.67 5.02 -29.45
CA SER A 444 -8.33 6.39 -29.06
C SER A 444 -8.52 6.64 -27.57
N TYR A 445 -7.97 7.75 -27.08
CA TYR A 445 -8.15 8.18 -25.70
C TYR A 445 -9.62 8.45 -25.35
N ARG A 446 -10.40 9.05 -26.25
CA ARG A 446 -11.84 9.26 -26.00
C ARG A 446 -12.58 7.93 -25.90
N ARG A 447 -12.28 6.95 -26.77
CA ARG A 447 -12.90 5.63 -26.67
C ARG A 447 -12.61 4.99 -25.31
N PHE A 448 -11.36 5.06 -24.88
CA PHE A 448 -10.91 4.54 -23.60
C PHE A 448 -11.68 5.14 -22.41
N ILE A 449 -11.69 6.47 -22.30
CA ILE A 449 -12.27 7.16 -21.14
C ILE A 449 -13.80 7.11 -21.15
N LEU A 450 -14.44 7.27 -22.31
CA LEU A 450 -15.90 7.19 -22.43
C LEU A 450 -16.44 5.79 -22.16
N HIS A 451 -15.70 4.74 -22.56
CA HIS A 451 -16.02 3.35 -22.19
C HIS A 451 -16.16 3.21 -20.68
N TYR A 452 -15.15 3.66 -19.93
CA TYR A 452 -15.18 3.54 -18.47
C TYR A 452 -16.18 4.47 -17.80
N ALA A 453 -16.49 5.63 -18.36
CA ALA A 453 -17.58 6.46 -17.86
C ALA A 453 -18.93 5.71 -17.97
N HIS A 454 -19.20 5.05 -19.09
CA HIS A 454 -20.40 4.21 -19.26
C HIS A 454 -20.38 2.98 -18.35
N LEU A 455 -19.23 2.35 -18.18
CA LEU A 455 -19.08 1.19 -17.28
C LEU A 455 -19.35 1.56 -15.82
N CYS A 456 -18.81 2.69 -15.36
CA CYS A 456 -19.06 3.21 -14.02
C CYS A 456 -20.54 3.56 -13.83
N ALA A 457 -21.18 4.18 -14.83
CA ALA A 457 -22.61 4.44 -14.79
C ALA A 457 -23.43 3.14 -14.70
N ALA A 458 -23.07 2.12 -15.48
CA ALA A 458 -23.71 0.81 -15.47
C ALA A 458 -23.54 0.07 -14.12
N ALA A 459 -22.41 0.27 -13.44
CA ALA A 459 -22.15 -0.26 -12.09
C ALA A 459 -22.94 0.44 -10.95
N GLY A 460 -23.78 1.43 -11.28
CA GLY A 460 -24.52 2.23 -10.29
C GLY A 460 -23.81 3.54 -9.87
N GLY A 461 -22.77 3.94 -10.60
CA GLY A 461 -22.00 5.16 -10.40
C GLY A 461 -20.77 4.99 -9.51
N VAL A 462 -19.93 6.03 -9.45
CA VAL A 462 -18.76 6.14 -8.56
C VAL A 462 -18.80 7.48 -7.84
N ASP A 463 -18.04 7.66 -6.76
CA ASP A 463 -17.96 8.94 -6.05
C ASP A 463 -17.13 9.96 -6.81
N ALA A 464 -16.06 9.49 -7.46
CA ALA A 464 -15.21 10.31 -8.31
C ALA A 464 -14.69 9.54 -9.53
N PHE A 465 -14.32 10.26 -10.58
CA PHE A 465 -13.81 9.73 -11.83
C PHE A 465 -12.68 10.63 -12.36
N CYS A 466 -11.50 10.05 -12.58
CA CYS A 466 -10.40 10.76 -13.23
C CYS A 466 -10.53 10.64 -14.75
N ILE A 467 -10.47 11.77 -15.48
CA ILE A 467 -10.49 11.77 -16.95
C ILE A 467 -9.13 11.46 -17.57
N GLY A 468 -8.10 11.31 -16.75
CA GLY A 468 -6.73 11.06 -17.14
C GLY A 468 -5.77 11.18 -15.99
N SER A 469 -4.56 10.68 -16.22
CA SER A 469 -3.49 10.74 -15.23
C SER A 469 -2.10 10.84 -15.84
N GLU A 470 -1.25 11.70 -15.26
CA GLU A 470 0.17 11.84 -15.58
C GLU A 470 0.47 11.95 -17.09
N MET A 471 -0.33 12.70 -17.84
CA MET A 471 -0.16 12.85 -19.29
C MET A 471 0.74 14.05 -19.62
N ARG A 472 1.80 14.24 -18.83
CA ARG A 472 2.67 15.43 -18.83
C ARG A 472 3.18 15.83 -20.21
N GLY A 473 3.73 14.87 -20.96
CA GLY A 473 4.25 15.14 -22.30
C GLY A 473 3.17 15.55 -23.30
N LEU A 474 1.91 15.17 -23.07
CA LEU A 474 0.75 15.44 -23.92
C LEU A 474 0.10 16.78 -23.57
N THR A 475 -0.06 17.08 -22.28
CA THR A 475 -0.66 18.33 -21.77
C THR A 475 0.21 19.55 -22.09
N GLN A 476 1.54 19.36 -22.17
CA GLN A 476 2.52 20.41 -22.48
C GLN A 476 2.71 20.70 -23.98
N ILE A 477 2.09 19.93 -24.89
CA ILE A 477 2.18 20.15 -26.33
C ILE A 477 1.57 21.51 -26.67
N ARG A 478 2.34 22.35 -27.38
CA ARG A 478 1.87 23.63 -27.89
C ARG A 478 1.36 23.47 -29.33
N GLY A 479 0.21 24.06 -29.61
CA GLY A 479 -0.28 24.28 -30.97
C GLY A 479 0.13 25.65 -31.51
N ALA A 480 -0.51 26.07 -32.60
CA ALA A 480 -0.23 27.38 -33.19
C ALA A 480 -0.54 28.51 -32.17
N ALA A 481 0.33 29.51 -32.12
CA ALA A 481 0.22 30.65 -31.20
C ALA A 481 0.18 30.26 -29.70
N ASN A 482 0.93 29.22 -29.32
CA ASN A 482 1.02 28.73 -27.93
C ASN A 482 -0.33 28.30 -27.34
N SER A 483 -1.21 27.73 -28.18
CA SER A 483 -2.41 27.02 -27.71
C SER A 483 -2.01 25.70 -27.05
N PHE A 484 -2.86 25.14 -26.17
CA PHE A 484 -2.65 23.82 -25.55
C PHE A 484 -3.77 22.86 -25.98
N PRO A 485 -3.66 22.22 -27.16
CA PRO A 485 -4.74 21.42 -27.75
C PRO A 485 -5.19 20.24 -26.88
N ALA A 486 -4.28 19.58 -26.16
CA ALA A 486 -4.63 18.46 -25.30
C ALA A 486 -5.50 18.90 -24.13
N VAL A 487 -5.22 20.08 -23.54
CA VAL A 487 -6.03 20.66 -22.46
C VAL A 487 -7.44 20.97 -22.95
N GLN A 488 -7.59 21.51 -24.17
CA GLN A 488 -8.92 21.73 -24.77
C GLN A 488 -9.68 20.41 -24.98
N LYS A 489 -8.99 19.37 -25.43
CA LYS A 489 -9.58 18.03 -25.59
C LYS A 489 -10.00 17.39 -24.25
N LEU A 490 -9.23 17.63 -23.18
CA LEU A 490 -9.61 17.20 -21.83
C LEU A 490 -10.85 17.95 -21.30
N ILE A 491 -11.01 19.24 -21.61
CA ILE A 491 -12.22 20.01 -21.26
C ILE A 491 -13.44 19.44 -21.99
N GLU A 492 -13.32 19.18 -23.30
CA GLU A 492 -14.39 18.52 -24.08
C GLU A 492 -14.75 17.15 -23.47
N LEU A 493 -13.74 16.34 -23.12
CA LEU A 493 -13.93 15.03 -22.52
C LEU A 493 -14.57 15.11 -21.13
N ALA A 494 -14.22 16.09 -20.30
CA ALA A 494 -14.82 16.30 -18.99
C ALA A 494 -16.33 16.61 -19.10
N ALA A 495 -16.71 17.43 -20.08
CA ALA A 495 -18.12 17.72 -20.37
C ALA A 495 -18.87 16.45 -20.82
N ASP A 496 -18.28 15.65 -21.71
CA ASP A 496 -18.87 14.39 -22.15
C ASP A 496 -19.04 13.38 -21.01
N VAL A 497 -18.01 13.19 -20.19
CA VAL A 497 -18.06 12.33 -18.99
C VAL A 497 -19.12 12.82 -18.02
N ARG A 498 -19.28 14.15 -17.84
CA ARG A 498 -20.34 14.74 -17.01
C ARG A 498 -21.74 14.35 -17.51
N THR A 499 -21.95 14.30 -18.84
CA THR A 499 -23.25 13.90 -19.40
C THR A 499 -23.60 12.44 -19.08
N ILE A 500 -22.60 11.58 -18.92
CA ILE A 500 -22.76 10.15 -18.65
C ILE A 500 -22.95 9.91 -17.14
N LEU A 501 -22.04 10.43 -16.32
CA LEU A 501 -21.96 10.16 -14.87
C LEU A 501 -22.87 11.06 -14.02
N GLY A 502 -23.43 12.10 -14.63
CA GLY A 502 -24.32 13.05 -13.97
C GLY A 502 -23.62 13.99 -12.97
N PRO A 503 -24.38 14.83 -12.26
CA PRO A 503 -23.82 15.90 -11.41
C PRO A 503 -23.30 15.41 -10.05
N GLN A 504 -23.59 14.18 -9.64
CA GLN A 504 -23.22 13.66 -8.33
C GLN A 504 -21.77 13.14 -8.28
N THR A 505 -21.31 12.54 -9.38
CA THR A 505 -19.96 12.00 -9.50
C THR A 505 -18.95 13.14 -9.61
N LYS A 506 -17.91 13.17 -8.78
CA LYS A 506 -16.84 14.16 -8.88
C LYS A 506 -15.92 13.87 -10.06
N ILE A 507 -15.55 14.86 -10.84
CA ILE A 507 -14.66 14.67 -12.00
C ILE A 507 -13.38 15.46 -11.79
N GLY A 508 -12.23 14.84 -12.06
CA GLY A 508 -10.92 15.50 -11.96
C GLY A 508 -9.91 14.94 -12.95
N TYR A 509 -8.72 15.53 -12.98
CA TYR A 509 -7.55 15.04 -13.70
C TYR A 509 -6.43 14.84 -12.68
N ALA A 510 -5.75 13.70 -12.72
CA ALA A 510 -4.66 13.35 -11.82
C ALA A 510 -3.32 13.79 -12.43
N ALA A 511 -2.94 15.03 -12.17
CA ALA A 511 -1.72 15.60 -12.71
C ALA A 511 -0.48 15.02 -12.01
N ASP A 512 0.59 14.76 -12.75
CA ASP A 512 1.91 14.52 -12.17
C ASP A 512 2.34 15.72 -11.30
N TRP A 513 3.02 15.45 -10.19
CA TRP A 513 3.48 16.50 -9.26
C TRP A 513 4.37 17.57 -9.94
N SER A 514 4.99 17.26 -11.08
CA SER A 514 5.82 18.19 -11.84
C SER A 514 5.08 18.92 -12.97
N GLU A 515 3.77 18.71 -13.15
CA GLU A 515 2.97 19.37 -14.22
C GLU A 515 1.87 20.30 -13.71
N TYR A 516 1.25 20.02 -12.56
CA TYR A 516 -0.01 20.67 -12.13
C TYR A 516 0.07 22.20 -12.03
N PHE A 517 1.24 22.72 -11.66
CA PHE A 517 1.45 24.12 -11.28
C PHE A 517 1.72 25.05 -12.47
N GLY A 518 2.06 24.49 -13.64
CA GLY A 518 2.42 25.26 -14.82
C GLY A 518 3.48 24.58 -15.69
N TYR A 519 3.64 25.09 -16.89
CA TYR A 519 4.63 24.65 -17.87
C TYR A 519 5.64 25.78 -18.11
N HIS A 520 6.92 25.46 -17.90
CA HIS A 520 8.05 26.36 -18.09
C HIS A 520 8.95 25.80 -19.21
N PRO A 521 8.73 26.18 -20.48
CA PRO A 521 9.52 25.69 -21.60
C PRO A 521 11.02 25.91 -21.38
N GLN A 522 11.83 24.88 -21.61
CA GLN A 522 13.30 24.96 -21.55
C GLN A 522 13.91 25.34 -22.91
N ASP A 523 13.19 26.12 -23.71
CA ASP A 523 13.59 26.57 -25.06
C ASP A 523 14.25 27.95 -25.07
N GLY A 524 14.46 28.55 -23.89
CA GLY A 524 15.07 29.87 -23.72
C GLY A 524 14.10 31.05 -23.94
N SER A 525 12.81 30.78 -24.19
CA SER A 525 11.78 31.82 -24.27
C SER A 525 11.65 32.60 -22.96
N GLY A 526 11.83 31.94 -21.82
CA GLY A 526 11.49 32.50 -20.50
C GLY A 526 9.99 32.56 -20.27
N ASP A 527 9.20 31.83 -21.07
CA ASP A 527 7.76 31.76 -20.90
C ASP A 527 7.39 30.97 -19.63
N VAL A 528 6.29 31.38 -19.00
CA VAL A 528 5.59 30.64 -17.94
C VAL A 528 4.14 30.55 -18.36
N PHE A 529 3.66 29.31 -18.53
CA PHE A 529 2.30 28.98 -18.91
C PHE A 529 1.57 28.24 -17.79
N PHE A 530 0.49 28.80 -17.26
CA PHE A 530 -0.50 28.09 -16.45
C PHE A 530 -1.44 27.30 -17.36
N HIS A 531 -0.85 26.45 -18.20
CA HIS A 531 -1.50 25.74 -19.30
C HIS A 531 -2.72 24.89 -18.89
N LEU A 532 -2.77 24.40 -17.65
CA LEU A 532 -3.88 23.62 -17.12
C LEU A 532 -4.99 24.47 -16.47
N ASP A 533 -4.80 25.77 -16.26
CA ASP A 533 -5.82 26.65 -15.66
C ASP A 533 -7.16 26.61 -16.38
N PRO A 534 -7.25 26.55 -17.72
CA PRO A 534 -8.53 26.36 -18.41
C PRO A 534 -9.28 25.09 -17.98
N LEU A 535 -8.57 23.98 -17.76
CA LEU A 535 -9.16 22.74 -17.25
C LEU A 535 -9.49 22.87 -15.78
N TRP A 536 -8.58 23.42 -14.97
CA TRP A 536 -8.79 23.64 -13.54
C TRP A 536 -9.91 24.63 -13.24
N ALA A 537 -10.22 25.57 -14.11
CA ALA A 537 -11.34 26.49 -13.96
C ALA A 537 -12.67 25.93 -14.51
N ASP A 538 -12.63 24.89 -15.36
CA ASP A 538 -13.84 24.38 -16.03
C ASP A 538 -14.90 23.89 -15.02
N ALA A 539 -16.16 24.20 -15.26
CA ALA A 539 -17.25 23.88 -14.33
C ALA A 539 -17.51 22.37 -14.18
N ASN A 540 -17.03 21.53 -15.11
CA ASN A 540 -17.17 20.08 -15.03
C ASN A 540 -16.09 19.44 -14.15
N ILE A 541 -14.98 20.13 -13.88
CA ILE A 541 -13.92 19.65 -12.98
C ILE A 541 -14.26 20.07 -11.54
N ASP A 542 -14.33 19.11 -10.62
CA ASP A 542 -14.68 19.33 -9.23
C ASP A 542 -13.46 19.49 -8.30
N PHE A 543 -12.32 18.88 -8.65
CA PHE A 543 -11.11 18.87 -7.85
C PHE A 543 -9.87 18.87 -8.73
N ILE A 544 -8.74 19.32 -8.17
CA ILE A 544 -7.42 19.23 -8.78
C ILE A 544 -6.75 17.98 -8.22
N GLY A 545 -6.52 16.98 -9.07
CA GLY A 545 -5.79 15.77 -8.68
C GLY A 545 -4.30 15.97 -8.85
N ILE A 546 -3.51 15.56 -7.85
CA ILE A 546 -2.05 15.54 -7.91
C ILE A 546 -1.55 14.16 -7.49
N ASP A 547 -0.76 13.53 -8.34
CA ASP A 547 0.03 12.35 -8.00
C ASP A 547 1.33 12.82 -7.33
N ASN A 548 1.24 12.97 -6.01
CA ASN A 548 2.20 13.71 -5.19
C ASN A 548 3.39 12.84 -4.77
N TYR A 549 4.45 12.89 -5.57
CA TYR A 549 5.72 12.22 -5.31
C TYR A 549 6.88 13.21 -5.09
N MET A 550 6.59 14.39 -4.53
CA MET A 550 7.59 15.43 -4.27
C MET A 550 8.63 14.98 -3.22
N PRO A 551 9.94 15.24 -3.42
CA PRO A 551 10.99 14.85 -2.49
C PRO A 551 10.80 15.39 -1.06
N LEU A 552 11.04 14.56 -0.04
CA LEU A 552 11.06 14.97 1.37
C LEU A 552 12.46 14.99 1.98
N SER A 553 13.50 14.71 1.19
CA SER A 553 14.89 14.74 1.66
C SER A 553 15.89 14.93 0.52
N ASP A 554 17.09 15.40 0.85
CA ASP A 554 18.30 15.31 0.02
C ASP A 554 19.43 14.67 0.84
N TRP A 555 19.09 13.53 1.45
CA TRP A 555 19.97 12.85 2.41
C TRP A 555 21.10 12.11 1.69
N ARG A 556 22.29 12.10 2.30
CA ARG A 556 23.49 11.42 1.78
C ARG A 556 24.17 10.63 2.88
N ASP A 557 25.01 9.69 2.49
CA ASP A 557 25.88 9.01 3.44
C ASP A 557 26.97 9.96 3.95
N GLY A 558 27.47 9.70 5.16
CA GLY A 558 28.52 10.50 5.79
C GLY A 558 27.98 11.52 6.79
N ARG A 559 28.84 12.47 7.20
CA ARG A 559 28.55 13.43 8.29
C ARG A 559 28.65 14.89 7.87
N ASP A 560 29.11 15.13 6.63
CA ASP A 560 29.43 16.47 6.13
C ASP A 560 28.44 16.95 5.07
N HIS A 561 27.37 16.19 4.82
CA HIS A 561 26.31 16.58 3.89
C HIS A 561 25.44 17.69 4.52
N ALA A 562 24.79 18.50 3.69
CA ALA A 562 24.07 19.71 4.09
C ALA A 562 22.99 19.46 5.16
N ASP A 563 22.33 18.30 5.11
CA ASP A 563 21.26 17.93 6.04
C ASP A 563 21.74 17.13 7.27
N ALA A 564 23.05 16.92 7.45
CA ALA A 564 23.58 16.07 8.52
C ALA A 564 23.25 16.57 9.93
N HIS A 565 22.93 17.86 10.06
CA HIS A 565 22.52 18.50 11.31
C HIS A 565 21.19 17.96 11.86
N TRP A 566 20.31 17.41 11.01
CA TRP A 566 19.08 16.72 11.43
C TRP A 566 19.33 15.37 12.12
N GLY A 567 20.55 14.84 11.99
CA GLY A 567 21.04 13.66 12.69
C GLY A 567 20.63 12.32 12.09
N SER A 568 19.49 12.24 11.40
CA SER A 568 19.00 11.02 10.76
C SER A 568 18.00 11.35 9.65
N ILE A 569 18.01 10.59 8.55
CA ILE A 569 16.96 10.65 7.51
C ILE A 569 15.57 10.30 8.09
N TYR A 570 15.53 9.48 9.14
CA TYR A 570 14.28 9.08 9.78
C TYR A 570 13.69 10.15 10.71
N ASN A 571 14.39 11.27 10.90
CA ASN A 571 13.89 12.37 11.71
C ASN A 571 12.57 12.89 11.13
N LEU A 572 11.48 12.78 11.89
CA LEU A 572 10.15 13.14 11.40
C LEU A 572 10.03 14.64 11.15
N ASP A 573 10.67 15.48 11.98
CA ASP A 573 10.65 16.93 11.79
C ASP A 573 11.43 17.36 10.54
N TYR A 574 12.52 16.64 10.22
CA TYR A 574 13.24 16.83 8.96
C TYR A 574 12.33 16.57 7.76
N LEU A 575 11.67 15.40 7.72
CA LEU A 575 10.78 15.06 6.61
C LEU A 575 9.58 16.01 6.52
N LYS A 576 8.99 16.41 7.66
CA LYS A 576 7.89 17.39 7.72
C LYS A 576 8.31 18.77 7.24
N ALA A 577 9.48 19.25 7.63
CA ALA A 577 10.02 20.54 7.17
C ALA A 577 10.22 20.57 5.66
N ASN A 578 10.42 19.42 5.04
CA ASN A 578 10.51 19.26 3.60
C ASN A 578 9.17 18.96 2.93
N VAL A 579 8.00 18.97 3.58
CA VAL A 579 6.72 18.78 2.85
C VAL A 579 6.39 20.02 2.01
N ALA A 580 6.47 21.21 2.61
CA ALA A 580 6.37 22.52 1.95
C ALA A 580 7.67 23.31 2.14
N GLY A 581 8.80 22.67 1.85
CA GLY A 581 10.17 23.18 2.01
C GLY A 581 11.17 22.32 1.24
N GLY A 582 12.46 22.66 1.29
CA GLY A 582 13.54 21.89 0.67
C GLY A 582 13.63 22.03 -0.85
N GLU A 583 14.07 20.97 -1.53
CA GLU A 583 14.15 20.94 -3.00
C GLU A 583 12.77 21.17 -3.61
N GLY A 584 12.65 22.08 -4.57
CA GLY A 584 11.38 22.43 -5.21
C GLY A 584 10.52 23.46 -4.48
N TYR A 585 10.96 23.91 -3.29
CA TYR A 585 10.35 25.02 -2.55
C TYR A 585 11.40 26.09 -2.24
N ASP A 586 12.38 25.75 -1.41
CA ASP A 586 13.43 26.68 -0.98
C ASP A 586 14.52 26.81 -2.04
N TRP A 587 14.87 25.69 -2.69
CA TRP A 587 16.02 25.61 -3.58
C TRP A 587 15.88 24.53 -4.66
N TYR A 588 16.78 24.55 -5.64
CA TYR A 588 16.96 23.51 -6.67
C TYR A 588 18.45 23.34 -7.02
N TYR A 589 18.78 22.29 -7.77
CA TYR A 589 20.11 22.13 -8.38
C TYR A 589 20.11 22.61 -9.83
N HIS A 590 20.95 23.60 -10.13
CA HIS A 590 21.07 24.17 -11.48
C HIS A 590 21.96 23.35 -12.42
N ALA A 591 22.75 22.42 -11.88
CA ALA A 591 23.66 21.56 -12.64
C ALA A 591 24.03 20.29 -11.83
N PRO A 592 24.40 19.19 -12.48
CA PRO A 592 24.84 17.96 -11.80
C PRO A 592 26.06 18.17 -10.88
N GLU A 593 26.99 19.07 -11.24
CA GLU A 593 28.16 19.39 -10.41
C GLU A 593 27.76 20.11 -9.12
N ALA A 594 26.70 20.92 -9.18
CA ALA A 594 26.15 21.60 -8.00
C ALA A 594 25.47 20.58 -7.07
N GLU A 595 24.70 19.65 -7.65
CA GLU A 595 24.10 18.53 -6.92
C GLU A 595 25.17 17.66 -6.25
N ALA A 596 26.27 17.32 -6.93
CA ALA A 596 27.32 16.48 -6.37
C ALA A 596 27.91 16.99 -5.03
N ILE A 597 27.92 18.30 -4.82
CA ILE A 597 28.44 18.95 -3.60
C ILE A 597 27.36 19.65 -2.75
N GLN A 598 26.07 19.40 -3.04
CA GLN A 598 24.93 20.07 -2.40
C GLN A 598 24.98 21.61 -2.45
N ARG A 599 25.44 22.18 -3.57
CA ARG A 599 25.34 23.62 -3.84
C ARG A 599 23.93 23.95 -4.31
N ARG A 600 23.06 24.21 -3.33
CA ARG A 600 21.65 24.56 -3.49
C ARG A 600 21.49 25.99 -4.02
N THR A 601 20.71 26.16 -5.08
CA THR A 601 20.35 27.49 -5.61
C THR A 601 18.95 27.88 -5.12
N PRO A 602 18.76 29.04 -4.47
CA PRO A 602 17.43 29.48 -4.03
C PRO A 602 16.42 29.60 -5.17
N ILE A 603 15.16 29.25 -4.92
CA ILE A 603 14.04 29.51 -5.85
C ILE A 603 13.43 30.87 -5.49
N GLU A 604 13.84 31.91 -6.23
CA GLU A 604 13.44 33.29 -6.02
C GLU A 604 13.05 33.99 -7.33
N ASP A 605 11.78 34.36 -7.43
CA ASP A 605 11.30 35.39 -8.36
C ASP A 605 11.64 36.80 -7.87
N THR A 606 12.82 37.30 -8.26
CA THR A 606 13.26 38.67 -7.90
C THR A 606 12.55 39.76 -8.70
N ALA A 607 11.87 39.42 -9.80
CA ALA A 607 11.21 40.38 -10.66
C ALA A 607 9.85 40.83 -10.11
N TYR A 608 9.05 39.89 -9.59
CA TYR A 608 7.69 40.18 -9.11
C TYR A 608 7.42 39.72 -7.67
N GLY A 609 8.35 39.02 -7.02
CA GLY A 609 8.18 38.50 -5.66
C GLY A 609 7.21 37.31 -5.56
N GLU A 610 6.83 36.71 -6.69
CA GLU A 610 5.88 35.60 -6.76
C GLU A 610 6.65 34.27 -6.83
N HIS A 611 7.41 33.95 -5.77
CA HIS A 611 8.28 32.77 -5.77
C HIS A 611 7.51 31.47 -6.00
N TRP A 612 6.26 31.40 -5.53
CA TRP A 612 5.35 30.26 -5.67
C TRP A 612 5.16 29.81 -7.13
N VAL A 613 5.30 30.73 -8.10
CA VAL A 613 5.20 30.41 -9.54
C VAL A 613 6.22 29.35 -9.96
N PHE A 614 7.41 29.36 -9.34
CA PHE A 614 8.51 28.45 -9.68
C PHE A 614 8.71 27.31 -8.67
N ARG A 615 7.85 27.23 -7.65
CA ARG A 615 7.95 26.25 -6.56
C ARG A 615 6.86 25.19 -6.74
N TYR A 616 7.20 24.07 -7.36
CA TYR A 616 6.22 22.98 -7.55
C TYR A 616 5.70 22.40 -6.23
N LYS A 617 6.34 22.66 -5.08
CA LYS A 617 5.84 22.26 -3.76
C LYS A 617 5.00 23.32 -3.07
N ASP A 618 4.94 24.54 -3.61
CA ASP A 618 4.17 25.63 -3.03
C ASP A 618 2.70 25.56 -3.45
N ILE A 619 2.07 24.44 -3.09
CA ILE A 619 0.67 24.15 -3.38
C ILE A 619 -0.23 25.26 -2.83
N ARG A 620 0.09 25.77 -1.63
CA ARG A 620 -0.66 26.87 -1.01
C ARG A 620 -0.50 28.17 -1.77
N GLY A 621 0.73 28.54 -2.14
CA GLY A 621 1.00 29.73 -2.93
C GLY A 621 0.27 29.69 -4.27
N TRP A 622 0.36 28.57 -4.99
CA TRP A 622 -0.37 28.35 -6.24
C TRP A 622 -1.90 28.47 -6.03
N TRP A 623 -2.45 27.71 -5.08
CA TRP A 623 -3.90 27.64 -4.86
C TRP A 623 -4.56 28.97 -4.43
N SER A 624 -3.83 29.80 -3.69
CA SER A 624 -4.37 31.04 -3.08
C SER A 624 -4.14 32.33 -3.88
N ASN A 625 -3.41 32.27 -5.01
CA ASN A 625 -3.06 33.47 -5.78
C ASN A 625 -3.69 33.51 -7.17
N PRO A 626 -3.97 34.70 -7.72
CA PRO A 626 -4.34 34.83 -9.12
C PRO A 626 -3.14 34.47 -10.00
N HIS A 627 -3.37 33.66 -11.02
CA HIS A 627 -2.33 33.23 -11.94
C HIS A 627 -2.18 34.22 -13.09
N HIS A 628 -0.94 34.57 -13.43
CA HIS A 628 -0.64 35.48 -14.52
C HIS A 628 0.47 34.88 -15.37
N GLU A 629 0.18 34.63 -16.64
CA GLU A 629 1.18 34.15 -17.58
C GLU A 629 2.38 35.08 -17.64
N ARG A 630 3.55 34.53 -17.97
CA ARG A 630 4.74 35.32 -18.25
C ARG A 630 5.19 35.01 -19.67
N LEU A 631 5.12 36.00 -20.55
CA LEU A 631 5.56 35.85 -21.94
C LEU A 631 6.89 36.57 -22.09
N GLY A 632 7.94 35.87 -22.49
CA GLY A 632 9.31 36.39 -22.51
C GLY A 632 9.78 36.84 -21.12
N GLY A 633 9.30 36.19 -20.04
CA GLY A 633 9.54 36.60 -18.65
C GLY A 633 8.71 37.82 -18.18
N VAL A 634 7.84 38.38 -19.03
CA VAL A 634 7.00 39.54 -18.68
C VAL A 634 5.64 39.08 -18.20
N ARG A 635 5.34 39.37 -16.93
CA ARG A 635 4.05 39.07 -16.28
C ARG A 635 2.91 39.82 -16.99
N GLN A 636 1.90 39.08 -17.44
CA GLN A 636 0.74 39.63 -18.11
C GLN A 636 -0.16 40.39 -17.12
N ALA A 637 -0.80 41.47 -17.59
CA ALA A 637 -1.66 42.30 -16.74
C ALA A 637 -2.97 41.59 -16.35
N THR A 638 -3.53 40.82 -17.28
CA THR A 638 -4.75 40.03 -17.07
C THR A 638 -4.37 38.67 -16.49
N PRO A 639 -5.01 38.21 -15.40
CA PRO A 639 -4.82 36.85 -14.93
C PRO A 639 -5.45 35.84 -15.88
N THR A 640 -5.11 34.56 -15.70
CA THR A 640 -5.81 33.46 -16.35
C THR A 640 -7.25 33.34 -15.80
N VAL A 641 -7.97 32.31 -16.25
CA VAL A 641 -9.33 32.01 -15.77
C VAL A 641 -9.35 31.36 -14.39
N TRP A 642 -8.19 31.03 -13.80
CA TRP A 642 -8.12 30.46 -12.46
C TRP A 642 -8.69 31.45 -11.42
N VAL A 643 -9.55 30.91 -10.54
CA VAL A 643 -10.07 31.64 -9.39
C VAL A 643 -9.41 31.06 -8.14
N PRO A 644 -8.70 31.88 -7.35
CA PRO A 644 -8.08 31.43 -6.11
C PRO A 644 -9.07 30.71 -5.20
N GLU A 645 -8.58 29.65 -4.57
CA GLU A 645 -9.33 28.83 -3.60
C GLU A 645 -10.60 28.14 -4.15
N SER A 646 -10.82 28.15 -5.47
CA SER A 646 -12.10 27.75 -6.06
C SER A 646 -12.37 26.25 -6.01
N LYS A 647 -11.34 25.41 -5.93
CA LYS A 647 -11.47 23.95 -5.91
C LYS A 647 -10.52 23.31 -4.90
N PRO A 648 -10.93 22.20 -4.25
CA PRO A 648 -10.04 21.42 -3.40
C PRO A 648 -9.00 20.68 -4.23
N ILE A 649 -7.90 20.33 -3.56
CA ILE A 649 -6.80 19.52 -4.08
C ILE A 649 -6.89 18.14 -3.45
N TRP A 650 -6.82 17.11 -4.28
CA TRP A 650 -6.79 15.71 -3.87
C TRP A 650 -5.43 15.13 -4.23
N PHE A 651 -4.80 14.42 -3.31
CA PHE A 651 -3.67 13.57 -3.65
C PHE A 651 -4.22 12.27 -4.22
N THR A 652 -4.43 12.25 -5.53
CA THR A 652 -4.94 11.08 -6.27
C THR A 652 -3.99 9.90 -6.15
N GLU A 653 -2.71 10.19 -5.94
CA GLU A 653 -1.70 9.27 -5.43
C GLU A 653 -0.73 10.02 -4.51
N PHE A 654 -0.19 9.35 -3.50
CA PHE A 654 1.04 9.76 -2.82
C PHE A 654 1.68 8.54 -2.16
N GLY A 655 3.00 8.54 -2.00
CA GLY A 655 3.68 7.40 -1.41
C GLY A 655 5.19 7.45 -1.60
N CYS A 656 5.86 6.47 -1.01
CA CYS A 656 7.29 6.27 -1.17
C CYS A 656 7.59 4.78 -1.16
N ALA A 657 8.54 4.36 -2.00
CA ALA A 657 9.08 3.01 -2.03
C ALA A 657 9.73 2.63 -0.70
N ALA A 658 9.64 1.35 -0.31
CA ALA A 658 10.27 0.80 0.88
C ALA A 658 11.76 0.47 0.64
N VAL A 659 12.54 1.49 0.29
CA VAL A 659 13.96 1.39 -0.06
C VAL A 659 14.76 2.51 0.61
N ASP A 660 16.02 2.25 0.93
CA ASP A 660 16.97 3.21 1.50
C ASP A 660 16.86 4.56 0.77
N LYS A 661 16.67 5.65 1.52
CA LYS A 661 16.51 7.01 0.98
C LYS A 661 15.39 7.17 -0.05
N GLY A 662 14.34 6.35 0.01
CA GLY A 662 13.14 6.49 -0.84
C GLY A 662 12.56 7.91 -0.85
N THR A 663 12.65 8.63 0.27
CA THR A 663 12.18 10.02 0.41
C THR A 663 12.97 11.04 -0.43
N ASN A 664 14.15 10.69 -0.95
CA ASN A 664 14.89 11.55 -1.88
C ASN A 664 14.20 11.65 -3.24
N GLU A 665 13.59 10.55 -3.72
CA GLU A 665 12.82 10.53 -4.97
C GLU A 665 11.62 9.58 -4.80
N PRO A 666 10.53 10.02 -4.14
CA PRO A 666 9.40 9.16 -3.83
C PRO A 666 8.69 8.55 -5.05
N ASN A 667 8.88 9.14 -6.23
CA ASN A 667 8.33 8.66 -7.51
C ASN A 667 9.06 7.42 -8.04
N LYS A 668 10.27 7.12 -7.55
CA LYS A 668 11.07 6.01 -8.05
C LYS A 668 10.60 4.69 -7.49
N PHE A 669 10.61 3.68 -8.35
CA PHE A 669 10.34 2.28 -8.03
C PHE A 669 11.39 1.39 -8.68
N LEU A 670 11.54 0.19 -8.15
CA LEU A 670 12.39 -0.85 -8.73
C LEU A 670 11.50 -1.89 -9.42
N ASP A 671 11.53 -1.87 -10.74
CA ASP A 671 11.02 -2.94 -11.60
C ASP A 671 12.06 -3.22 -12.69
N PRO A 672 12.82 -4.32 -12.62
CA PRO A 672 13.89 -4.61 -13.58
C PRO A 672 13.48 -4.59 -15.06
N LYS A 673 12.18 -4.68 -15.36
CA LYS A 673 11.63 -4.71 -16.72
C LYS A 673 11.41 -3.31 -17.32
N SER A 674 11.26 -2.27 -16.49
CA SER A 674 10.91 -0.92 -16.93
C SER A 674 12.14 -0.02 -17.12
N SER A 675 12.13 0.81 -18.16
CA SER A 675 13.13 1.85 -18.38
C SER A 675 13.10 2.97 -17.33
N GLU A 676 12.02 3.09 -16.55
CA GLU A 676 11.91 4.07 -15.46
C GLU A 676 12.50 3.56 -14.14
N SER A 677 12.84 2.27 -14.09
CA SER A 677 13.39 1.59 -12.94
C SER A 677 14.75 2.16 -12.56
N SER A 678 14.80 2.79 -11.40
CA SER A 678 16.02 3.36 -10.87
C SER A 678 15.93 3.46 -9.35
N LEU A 679 17.10 3.38 -8.72
CA LEU A 679 17.20 3.66 -7.29
C LEU A 679 17.00 5.15 -7.04
N PRO A 680 16.35 5.53 -5.93
CA PRO A 680 16.36 6.92 -5.48
C PRO A 680 17.79 7.44 -5.38
N LYS A 681 17.99 8.73 -5.67
CA LYS A 681 19.28 9.42 -5.53
C LYS A 681 19.99 9.05 -4.22
N TYR A 682 21.24 8.62 -4.36
CA TYR A 682 22.14 8.23 -3.27
C TYR A 682 21.71 7.00 -2.44
N SER A 683 20.65 6.31 -2.84
CA SER A 683 20.21 5.06 -2.23
C SER A 683 21.25 3.95 -2.44
N ASN A 684 21.41 3.09 -1.44
CA ASN A 684 22.14 1.84 -1.58
C ASN A 684 21.26 0.64 -1.95
N GLY A 685 19.95 0.87 -2.18
CA GLY A 685 18.99 -0.14 -2.62
C GLY A 685 18.52 -1.14 -1.57
N LYS A 686 18.96 -1.01 -0.31
CA LYS A 686 18.44 -1.88 0.76
C LYS A 686 16.96 -1.61 1.00
N ARG A 687 16.18 -2.67 1.21
CA ARG A 687 14.82 -2.57 1.71
C ARG A 687 14.78 -1.80 3.03
N ASP A 688 13.91 -0.80 3.09
CA ASP A 688 13.68 0.03 4.26
C ASP A 688 12.18 0.29 4.43
N ASP A 689 11.53 -0.52 5.25
CA ASP A 689 10.10 -0.35 5.56
C ASP A 689 9.86 0.86 6.50
N TYR A 690 10.88 1.28 7.25
CA TYR A 690 10.74 2.34 8.25
C TYR A 690 10.76 3.73 7.58
N ILE A 691 11.57 3.95 6.55
CA ILE A 691 11.53 5.21 5.79
C ILE A 691 10.18 5.41 5.10
N GLN A 692 9.58 4.35 4.55
CA GLN A 692 8.22 4.41 3.98
C GLN A 692 7.20 4.82 5.04
N MET A 693 7.25 4.22 6.24
CA MET A 693 6.40 4.62 7.36
C MET A 693 6.61 6.09 7.73
N GLN A 694 7.87 6.55 7.82
CA GLN A 694 8.18 7.93 8.18
C GLN A 694 7.71 8.94 7.13
N TYR A 695 7.82 8.62 5.82
CA TYR A 695 7.24 9.42 4.74
C TYR A 695 5.73 9.60 4.93
N LEU A 696 4.99 8.50 5.12
CA LEU A 696 3.53 8.55 5.27
C LEU A 696 3.13 9.34 6.52
N ARG A 697 3.85 9.15 7.64
CA ARG A 697 3.64 9.93 8.88
C ARG A 697 3.92 11.41 8.69
N ALA A 698 4.97 11.76 7.94
CA ALA A 698 5.34 13.16 7.68
C ALA A 698 4.24 13.88 6.88
N VAL A 699 3.83 13.30 5.75
CA VAL A 699 2.80 13.90 4.87
C VAL A 699 1.45 14.00 5.58
N THR A 700 0.99 12.90 6.21
CA THR A 700 -0.32 12.87 6.88
C THR A 700 -0.40 13.82 8.08
N SER A 701 0.66 13.90 8.90
CA SER A 701 0.68 14.82 10.05
C SER A 701 0.86 16.27 9.64
N PHE A 702 1.62 16.56 8.58
CA PHE A 702 1.81 17.93 8.10
C PHE A 702 0.50 18.52 7.57
N TRP A 703 -0.19 17.81 6.67
CA TRP A 703 -1.45 18.28 6.08
C TRP A 703 -2.68 18.06 6.97
N GLY A 704 -2.55 17.20 7.99
CA GLY A 704 -3.55 17.05 9.05
C GLY A 704 -3.56 18.20 10.06
N ASP A 705 -2.49 19.00 10.12
CA ASP A 705 -2.42 20.23 10.91
C ASP A 705 -3.13 21.39 10.18
N PRO A 706 -4.21 21.96 10.74
CA PRO A 706 -4.92 23.10 10.14
C PRO A 706 -4.05 24.34 9.92
N ALA A 707 -2.91 24.46 10.61
CA ALA A 707 -1.96 25.56 10.38
C ALA A 707 -1.33 25.52 8.98
N ASN A 708 -1.17 24.32 8.40
CA ASN A 708 -0.58 24.11 7.09
C ASN A 708 -1.63 23.97 5.98
N ASN A 709 -2.85 23.58 6.32
CA ASN A 709 -3.92 23.28 5.37
C ASN A 709 -5.11 24.25 5.55
N PRO A 710 -5.06 25.44 4.91
CA PRO A 710 -6.08 26.48 5.10
C PRO A 710 -7.46 26.05 4.57
N VAL A 711 -8.52 26.68 5.10
CA VAL A 711 -9.90 26.47 4.64
C VAL A 711 -10.25 27.48 3.56
N SER A 712 -10.81 27.01 2.44
CA SER A 712 -11.28 27.85 1.34
C SER A 712 -12.39 28.80 1.77
N SER A 713 -12.25 30.06 1.39
CA SER A 713 -13.32 31.06 1.49
C SER A 713 -14.47 30.84 0.49
N VAL A 714 -14.28 29.99 -0.52
CA VAL A 714 -15.25 29.71 -1.59
C VAL A 714 -16.16 28.52 -1.25
N TYR A 715 -15.59 27.38 -0.87
CA TYR A 715 -16.36 26.15 -0.60
C TYR A 715 -16.37 25.71 0.88
N GLY A 716 -15.64 26.40 1.76
CA GLY A 716 -15.68 26.16 3.21
C GLY A 716 -15.03 24.86 3.69
N GLY A 717 -14.23 24.18 2.85
CA GLY A 717 -13.45 22.99 3.22
C GLY A 717 -11.93 23.22 3.12
N PRO A 718 -11.09 22.26 3.56
CA PRO A 718 -9.64 22.39 3.51
C PRO A 718 -9.13 22.46 2.06
N MET A 719 -7.98 23.10 1.85
CA MET A 719 -7.28 23.18 0.56
C MET A 719 -6.94 21.78 0.05
N ILE A 720 -6.29 20.96 0.88
CA ILE A 720 -6.04 19.55 0.59
C ILE A 720 -7.04 18.71 1.36
N ASP A 721 -7.83 17.93 0.64
CA ASP A 721 -8.76 16.98 1.25
C ASP A 721 -8.04 15.66 1.57
N MET A 722 -7.57 15.53 2.81
CA MET A 722 -6.87 14.33 3.28
C MET A 722 -7.77 13.10 3.42
N GLU A 723 -9.10 13.23 3.32
CA GLU A 723 -10.01 12.08 3.18
C GLU A 723 -10.00 11.52 1.75
N ARG A 724 -9.45 12.29 0.80
CA ARG A 724 -9.29 11.98 -0.63
C ARG A 724 -7.82 11.92 -1.04
N ALA A 725 -6.94 11.64 -0.07
CA ALA A 725 -5.53 11.37 -0.32
C ALA A 725 -5.29 9.85 -0.35
N HIS A 726 -4.90 9.31 -1.51
CA HIS A 726 -4.78 7.87 -1.73
C HIS A 726 -3.32 7.43 -1.65
N VAL A 727 -2.99 6.63 -0.64
CA VAL A 727 -1.66 6.01 -0.52
C VAL A 727 -1.47 5.00 -1.65
N TRP A 728 -0.44 5.22 -2.46
CA TRP A 728 0.10 4.20 -3.37
C TRP A 728 0.99 3.26 -2.54
N ALA A 729 0.67 1.97 -2.35
CA ALA A 729 -0.49 1.27 -2.89
C ALA A 729 -0.98 0.08 -2.03
N TRP A 730 -2.24 -0.34 -2.26
CA TRP A 730 -2.80 -1.59 -1.74
C TRP A 730 -3.10 -2.58 -2.89
N ASP A 731 -2.46 -3.74 -2.87
CA ASP A 731 -2.66 -4.78 -3.90
C ASP A 731 -3.97 -5.54 -3.70
N THR A 732 -4.70 -5.81 -4.79
CA THR A 732 -5.92 -6.62 -4.78
C THR A 732 -5.65 -8.10 -4.66
N ARG A 733 -4.40 -8.55 -4.86
CA ARG A 733 -3.97 -9.93 -4.57
C ARG A 733 -3.76 -10.11 -3.06
N PRO A 734 -4.22 -11.22 -2.47
CA PRO A 734 -4.24 -11.38 -1.02
C PRO A 734 -2.85 -11.58 -0.43
N TYR A 735 -2.48 -10.75 0.54
CA TYR A 735 -1.29 -10.97 1.36
C TYR A 735 -1.53 -12.10 2.39
N PRO A 736 -0.58 -13.02 2.63
CA PRO A 736 0.80 -13.06 2.11
C PRO A 736 0.98 -13.87 0.82
N PHE A 737 -0.10 -14.35 0.20
CA PHE A 737 -0.02 -15.16 -1.02
C PHE A 737 0.66 -14.39 -2.13
N PHE A 738 0.28 -13.13 -2.35
CA PHE A 738 1.18 -12.18 -2.98
C PHE A 738 2.03 -11.53 -1.88
N PRO A 739 3.37 -11.53 -1.97
CA PRO A 739 4.21 -12.02 -3.08
C PRO A 739 4.71 -13.48 -2.95
N ALA A 740 4.23 -14.27 -1.99
CA ALA A 740 4.79 -15.61 -1.74
C ALA A 740 4.58 -16.66 -2.86
N ARG A 741 3.64 -16.44 -3.79
CA ARG A 741 3.35 -17.28 -4.96
C ARG A 741 4.03 -16.70 -6.21
N ASP A 742 5.35 -16.77 -6.23
CA ASP A 742 6.17 -16.37 -7.38
C ASP A 742 5.99 -17.30 -8.60
N ASP A 743 5.43 -18.49 -8.39
CA ASP A 743 4.95 -19.41 -9.41
C ASP A 743 3.76 -18.86 -10.22
N LEU A 744 3.01 -17.92 -9.65
CA LEU A 744 1.79 -17.36 -10.25
C LEU A 744 1.98 -15.91 -10.71
N TRP A 745 2.68 -15.08 -9.93
CA TRP A 745 2.81 -13.65 -10.18
C TRP A 745 4.27 -13.26 -10.46
N ALA A 746 4.57 -12.93 -11.71
CA ALA A 746 5.92 -12.65 -12.21
C ALA A 746 6.52 -11.32 -11.72
N ASP A 747 5.77 -10.52 -10.97
CA ASP A 747 6.16 -9.23 -10.37
C ASP A 747 6.34 -9.33 -8.84
N ALA A 748 6.31 -10.54 -8.26
CA ALA A 748 6.44 -10.77 -6.82
C ALA A 748 7.71 -10.17 -6.20
N GLU A 749 8.83 -10.14 -6.94
CA GLU A 749 10.10 -9.57 -6.47
C GLU A 749 10.01 -8.05 -6.20
N ASN A 750 9.14 -7.34 -6.93
CA ASN A 750 8.97 -5.89 -6.82
C ASN A 750 8.37 -5.50 -5.45
N TYR A 751 7.58 -6.39 -4.81
CA TYR A 751 6.95 -6.12 -3.51
C TYR A 751 7.97 -5.68 -2.46
N ALA A 752 9.16 -6.27 -2.42
CA ALA A 752 10.15 -6.02 -1.37
C ALA A 752 10.61 -4.55 -1.33
N HIS A 753 10.65 -3.87 -2.47
CA HIS A 753 11.18 -2.52 -2.60
C HIS A 753 10.16 -1.50 -3.13
N GLY A 754 8.99 -1.93 -3.60
CA GLY A 754 7.96 -1.01 -4.07
C GLY A 754 7.11 -0.41 -2.94
N HIS A 755 6.10 0.33 -3.38
CA HIS A 755 5.26 1.19 -2.53
C HIS A 755 4.18 0.44 -1.74
N TRP A 756 3.93 -0.84 -2.02
CA TRP A 756 2.90 -1.64 -1.35
C TRP A 756 2.93 -1.53 0.18
N ILE A 757 1.76 -1.32 0.78
CA ILE A 757 1.58 -1.31 2.24
C ILE A 757 0.93 -2.60 2.76
N ASN A 758 0.45 -3.50 1.89
CA ASN A 758 -0.06 -4.82 2.29
C ASN A 758 0.96 -5.53 3.17
N GLY A 759 0.54 -6.10 4.30
CA GLY A 759 1.46 -6.76 5.25
C GLY A 759 2.39 -5.82 6.04
N ARG A 760 2.67 -4.62 5.55
CA ARG A 760 3.50 -3.60 6.24
C ARG A 760 2.67 -2.68 7.12
N ALA A 761 1.42 -2.37 6.74
CA ALA A 761 0.53 -1.43 7.42
C ALA A 761 0.33 -1.72 8.91
N SER A 762 0.39 -3.01 9.27
CA SER A 762 0.24 -3.45 10.66
C SER A 762 1.50 -3.34 11.52
N SER A 763 2.66 -3.05 10.94
CA SER A 763 3.91 -2.92 11.68
C SER A 763 3.89 -1.67 12.55
N ARG A 764 4.59 -1.71 13.69
CA ARG A 764 4.70 -0.59 14.64
C ARG A 764 6.07 0.06 14.51
N SER A 765 6.18 1.38 14.73
CA SER A 765 7.50 1.95 14.98
C SER A 765 8.04 1.43 16.32
N LEU A 766 9.35 1.21 16.37
CA LEU A 766 10.04 0.82 17.59
C LEU A 766 9.83 1.86 18.70
N ALA A 767 9.80 3.14 18.33
CA ALA A 767 9.53 4.27 19.20
C ALA A 767 8.21 4.09 19.98
N GLU A 768 7.11 3.80 19.27
CA GLU A 768 5.80 3.62 19.90
C GLU A 768 5.71 2.35 20.74
N VAL A 769 6.36 1.25 20.33
CA VAL A 769 6.39 0.02 21.14
C VAL A 769 7.12 0.25 22.47
N VAL A 770 8.27 0.92 22.43
CA VAL A 770 9.02 1.25 23.65
C VAL A 770 8.23 2.20 24.55
N ARG A 771 7.59 3.22 23.97
CA ARG A 771 6.72 4.15 24.72
C ARG A 771 5.56 3.41 25.39
N GLU A 772 4.91 2.49 24.67
CA GLU A 772 3.80 1.67 25.20
C GLU A 772 4.25 0.78 26.38
N ILE A 773 5.44 0.16 26.28
CA ILE A 773 6.02 -0.64 27.38
C ILE A 773 6.34 0.24 28.61
N CYS A 774 6.94 1.42 28.40
CA CYS A 774 7.28 2.34 29.49
C CYS A 774 6.03 2.90 30.17
N ALA A 775 5.04 3.32 29.39
CA ALA A 775 3.75 3.80 29.91
C ALA A 775 3.04 2.72 30.73
N GLY A 776 3.06 1.46 30.27
CA GLY A 776 2.53 0.31 31.01
C GLY A 776 3.24 0.05 32.35
N ALA A 777 4.49 0.50 32.50
CA ALA A 777 5.25 0.47 33.75
C ALA A 777 5.11 1.75 34.61
N GLY A 778 4.32 2.72 34.16
CA GLY A 778 4.15 4.01 34.84
C GLY A 778 5.28 5.02 34.62
N VAL A 779 6.12 4.82 33.59
CA VAL A 779 7.19 5.75 33.23
C VAL A 779 6.72 6.64 32.08
N ALA A 780 6.43 7.91 32.39
CA ALA A 780 5.89 8.88 31.43
C ALA A 780 6.97 9.76 30.78
N GLU A 781 8.03 10.12 31.52
CA GLU A 781 9.13 10.97 31.04
C GLU A 781 10.09 10.15 30.16
N VAL A 782 9.70 9.97 28.90
CA VAL A 782 10.39 9.13 27.92
C VAL A 782 10.59 9.88 26.61
N ASP A 783 11.82 9.93 26.13
CA ASP A 783 12.17 10.44 24.81
C ASP A 783 12.56 9.28 23.88
N VAL A 784 11.83 9.15 22.77
CA VAL A 784 12.07 8.15 21.71
C VAL A 784 12.32 8.80 20.34
N THR A 785 12.56 10.12 20.30
CA THR A 785 12.75 10.88 19.04
C THR A 785 13.96 10.39 18.24
N ARG A 786 14.97 9.82 18.91
CA ARG A 786 16.17 9.23 18.33
C ARG A 786 16.16 7.71 18.25
N LEU A 787 14.97 7.10 18.43
CA LEU A 787 14.78 5.66 18.31
C LEU A 787 14.18 5.32 16.95
N HIS A 788 14.99 4.67 16.12
CA HIS A 788 14.64 4.33 14.74
C HIS A 788 14.53 2.82 14.58
N GLY A 789 13.46 2.38 13.93
CA GLY A 789 13.24 0.97 13.64
C GLY A 789 11.76 0.61 13.53
N LEU A 790 11.52 -0.55 12.93
CA LEU A 790 10.19 -1.09 12.72
C LEU A 790 10.05 -2.45 13.42
N VAL A 791 8.99 -2.60 14.20
CA VAL A 791 8.58 -3.84 14.85
C VAL A 791 7.46 -4.46 14.04
N ARG A 792 7.79 -5.48 13.24
CA ARG A 792 6.82 -6.24 12.44
C ARG A 792 5.89 -7.09 13.32
N GLY A 793 6.43 -7.64 14.40
CA GLY A 793 5.73 -8.53 15.31
C GLY A 793 6.53 -8.74 16.59
N TYR A 794 5.93 -8.45 17.74
CA TYR A 794 6.50 -8.71 19.06
C TYR A 794 5.42 -9.23 20.01
N TRP A 795 5.68 -10.38 20.65
CA TRP A 795 4.70 -11.08 21.47
C TRP A 795 5.30 -11.38 22.85
N LEU A 796 4.59 -10.95 23.88
CA LEU A 796 4.95 -11.07 25.28
C LEU A 796 3.91 -11.93 25.98
N THR A 797 4.33 -13.09 26.51
CA THR A 797 3.44 -14.09 27.10
C THR A 797 3.54 -14.18 28.62
N ASP A 798 4.62 -13.66 29.19
CA ASP A 798 4.94 -13.79 30.61
C ASP A 798 4.71 -12.48 31.38
N LEU A 799 4.54 -12.60 32.71
CA LEU A 799 4.61 -11.45 33.62
C LEU A 799 6.08 -11.10 33.86
N THR A 800 6.60 -10.20 33.06
CA THR A 800 7.98 -9.72 33.09
C THR A 800 8.05 -8.25 33.47
N SER A 801 9.22 -7.81 33.93
CA SER A 801 9.48 -6.37 34.11
C SER A 801 9.58 -5.67 32.75
N ALA A 802 9.26 -4.37 32.69
CA ALA A 802 9.43 -3.59 31.46
C ALA A 802 10.87 -3.63 30.92
N ARG A 803 11.88 -3.70 31.80
CA ARG A 803 13.27 -3.90 31.38
C ARG A 803 13.46 -5.21 30.60
N ALA A 804 12.88 -6.30 31.09
CA ALA A 804 12.94 -7.60 30.43
C ALA A 804 12.17 -7.61 29.09
N ASP A 805 11.11 -6.82 28.97
CA ASP A 805 10.37 -6.63 27.70
C ASP A 805 11.16 -5.78 26.70
N LEU A 806 11.90 -4.77 27.16
CA LEU A 806 12.69 -3.90 26.28
C LEU A 806 13.95 -4.60 25.77
N GLN A 807 14.56 -5.46 26.58
CA GLN A 807 15.87 -6.04 26.29
C GLN A 807 15.94 -6.83 24.95
N PRO A 808 14.96 -7.66 24.55
CA PRO A 808 14.93 -8.27 23.22
C PRO A 808 14.90 -7.26 22.08
N LEU A 809 14.17 -6.15 22.25
CA LEU A 809 14.12 -5.06 21.28
C LEU A 809 15.48 -4.35 21.21
N MET A 810 16.10 -4.07 22.37
CA MET A 810 17.44 -3.45 22.46
C MET A 810 18.50 -4.28 21.73
N LEU A 811 18.45 -5.61 21.88
CA LEU A 811 19.36 -6.52 21.20
C LEU A 811 19.09 -6.60 19.68
N ALA A 812 17.82 -6.63 19.27
CA ALA A 812 17.44 -6.78 17.86
C ALA A 812 17.71 -5.51 17.05
N HIS A 813 17.45 -4.34 17.63
CA HIS A 813 17.55 -3.04 16.95
C HIS A 813 18.81 -2.24 17.32
N GLY A 814 19.56 -2.68 18.34
CA GLY A 814 20.81 -2.03 18.74
C GLY A 814 20.58 -0.60 19.24
N PHE A 815 19.79 -0.42 20.29
CA PHE A 815 19.58 0.88 20.93
C PHE A 815 19.92 0.85 22.42
N ASP A 816 20.22 2.03 22.95
CA ASP A 816 20.52 2.25 24.35
C ASP A 816 19.36 2.99 25.04
N ALA A 817 19.20 2.72 26.33
CA ALA A 817 18.32 3.48 27.22
C ALA A 817 19.22 4.26 28.18
N VAL A 818 19.18 5.59 28.10
CA VAL A 818 20.06 6.49 28.84
C VAL A 818 19.20 7.47 29.62
N GLU A 819 19.45 7.61 30.91
CA GLU A 819 18.81 8.66 31.70
C GLU A 819 19.62 9.95 31.57
N ARG A 820 18.94 11.05 31.27
CA ARG A 820 19.49 12.41 31.24
C ARG A 820 18.47 13.37 31.82
N GLU A 821 18.85 14.08 32.89
CA GLU A 821 18.05 15.14 33.51
C GLU A 821 16.62 14.73 33.92
N GLY A 822 16.43 13.48 34.31
CA GLY A 822 15.13 12.92 34.71
C GLY A 822 14.30 12.35 33.56
N VAL A 823 14.79 12.41 32.32
CA VAL A 823 14.15 11.83 31.14
C VAL A 823 14.87 10.55 30.74
N LEU A 824 14.11 9.49 30.45
CA LEU A 824 14.67 8.26 29.89
C LEU A 824 14.70 8.36 28.37
N GLU A 825 15.88 8.64 27.82
CA GLU A 825 16.11 8.72 26.38
C GLU A 825 16.43 7.34 25.79
N PHE A 826 15.76 6.99 24.70
CA PHE A 826 16.05 5.80 23.91
C PHE A 826 16.67 6.20 22.57
N ILE A 827 17.86 5.69 22.30
CA ILE A 827 18.71 6.19 21.23
C ILE A 827 19.27 5.02 20.42
N THR A 828 19.01 4.99 19.12
CA THR A 828 19.63 4.00 18.22
C THR A 828 21.15 4.19 18.15
N ARG A 829 21.91 3.10 18.26
CA ARG A 829 23.38 3.14 18.19
C ARG A 829 23.84 3.50 16.78
N GLY A 830 24.39 4.69 16.62
CA GLY A 830 24.90 5.20 15.32
C GLY A 830 26.42 5.28 15.19
N GLY A 831 27.19 4.92 16.24
CA GLY A 831 28.65 5.08 16.23
C GLY A 831 29.12 6.54 16.10
N ARG A 832 28.25 7.51 16.40
CA ARG A 832 28.56 8.94 16.36
C ARG A 832 29.43 9.28 17.57
N VAL A 833 30.60 9.86 17.30
CA VAL A 833 31.50 10.34 18.36
C VAL A 833 30.95 11.66 18.86
N ASP A 834 30.52 11.69 20.12
CA ASP A 834 30.00 12.90 20.78
C ASP A 834 31.12 13.71 21.45
N HIS A 835 32.18 13.04 21.89
CA HIS A 835 33.30 13.67 22.56
C HIS A 835 34.62 12.98 22.22
N VAL A 836 35.66 13.79 21.92
CA VAL A 836 37.03 13.31 21.72
C VAL A 836 37.83 13.72 22.94
N VAL A 837 38.23 12.74 23.73
CA VAL A 837 39.09 12.98 24.91
C VAL A 837 40.54 12.95 24.44
N GLY A 838 41.23 14.08 24.56
CA GLY A 838 42.67 14.20 24.26
C GLY A 838 43.52 13.31 25.18
N ARG A 839 44.69 12.86 24.71
CA ARG A 839 45.59 12.03 25.54
C ARG A 839 46.02 12.74 26.82
N GLU A 840 46.14 14.07 26.79
CA GLU A 840 46.43 14.90 27.96
C GLU A 840 45.38 14.82 29.08
N VAL A 841 44.15 14.39 28.82
CA VAL A 841 43.11 14.24 29.86
C VAL A 841 43.26 12.92 30.62
N PHE A 842 44.00 11.96 30.05
CA PHE A 842 44.30 10.65 30.66
C PHE A 842 45.68 10.60 31.35
N ALA A 843 46.49 11.65 31.20
CA ALA A 843 47.78 11.83 31.86
C ALA A 843 47.59 12.61 33.17
#